data_AF-A0A6V7M9H4-F1
#
_entry.id   AF-A0A6V7M9H4-F1
#
_cell.length_a   1.000
_cell.length_b   1.000
_cell.length_c   1.000
_cell.angle_alpha   90.00
_cell.angle_beta   90.00
_cell.angle_gamma   90.00
#
_symmetry.space_group_name_H-M   'P 1'
#
loop_
_entity.id
_entity.type
_entity.pdbx_description
1 polymer ?
#
loop_
_entity_poly.entity_id
_entity_poly.type
_entity_poly.pdbx_seq_one_letter_code
_entity_poly.pdbx_strand_id
1 'polypeptide(L)'
;AQSEAYRLQNRIEVLEAEKDRLELDSEKNAHLSIKSREEARKAQEELARIQEMYDRAALQLSRAKESEEKSKEDLDRLAVDLDMVRERYEKSQIELRRLQNEREKLVADNERISFELERAHSQLNKAQGTTEKTQDELQRMQMEIEKMYEKHDRQQAEVRKAQAEAERLRAEAESAREECERYASRFGKYQESQERQKEEHERAKLDVERLRDRLDKALAELDRARKAEQDASRLRADLERAEGVRGKYQFEQEKWQSEGSRLQQDLDKVRERLEIREAELKRTQAASADLEAKLHESQLQLERAREEANKATSNQEKMRSEIERARIEAEKIKDRHDKLKAKADALEGDNEKLRVEIIRLERLMQTEGKTRSESASIEVERLRASLDKAIVARDQVELEAGRLAKELEKSQMMLGKHQEAAENAKKEYERVLNELTLVRDERDQLRNEIRRIQQQQQVIGNEELAKLQHDVQLAIRERDKLAAILENREKHSEKIEKLREKLEAENKQLQVERDQLVIQLEKSQDMLMNFQQELNTSEAELERQREEVRRLQQMQQQATPDRAVKETLEAQQREVHRLTQQVQHLTQEHNKERQHAEQAEKRIQELQRQLANAGASSANEAQLEQWRKLVETEKQRADNAEKNANELQKRIQTSERQIHAQQQQIQQMQIMLQKAQQQQQQHPQQNGGAQEAAMLRKDLERAKEEIKQATVERERFQAQLEMLVQELEKNQ
;
A
#
# COMPACT_ATOMS: atom_id res chain seq x y z
N ALA A 1 -47.38 18.51 -85.82
CA ALA A 1 -46.85 18.29 -87.19
C ALA A 1 -45.62 17.36 -87.26
N GLN A 2 -45.04 16.83 -86.18
CA GLN A 2 -43.78 16.03 -86.26
C GLN A 2 -43.91 14.56 -85.81
N SER A 3 -45.13 14.01 -85.74
CA SER A 3 -45.43 12.60 -85.40
C SER A 3 -45.08 11.57 -86.47
N GLU A 4 -45.10 11.88 -87.77
CA GLU A 4 -45.23 10.83 -88.79
C GLU A 4 -43.94 10.42 -89.49
N ALA A 5 -42.98 11.35 -89.65
CA ALA A 5 -41.75 11.06 -90.39
C ALA A 5 -40.88 9.99 -89.70
N TYR A 6 -40.83 9.98 -88.36
CA TYR A 6 -39.97 9.06 -87.62
C TYR A 6 -40.46 7.60 -87.62
N ARG A 7 -41.72 7.32 -87.98
CA ARG A 7 -42.24 5.93 -88.06
C ARG A 7 -41.90 5.23 -89.36
N LEU A 8 -41.86 5.96 -90.47
CA LEU A 8 -41.63 5.38 -91.79
C LEU A 8 -40.18 4.93 -91.96
N GLN A 9 -39.25 5.69 -91.40
CA GLN A 9 -37.82 5.39 -91.54
C GLN A 9 -37.44 4.09 -90.82
N ASN A 10 -38.01 3.83 -89.63
CA ASN A 10 -37.79 2.58 -88.90
C ASN A 10 -38.40 1.33 -89.57
N ARG A 11 -39.36 1.48 -90.49
CA ARG A 11 -40.03 0.34 -91.15
C ARG A 11 -39.17 -0.26 -92.27
N ILE A 12 -38.37 0.57 -92.93
CA ILE A 12 -37.57 0.17 -94.09
C ILE A 12 -36.41 -0.72 -93.65
N GLU A 13 -35.74 -0.39 -92.54
CA GLU A 13 -34.66 -1.22 -91.98
C GLU A 13 -35.12 -2.63 -91.59
N VAL A 14 -36.41 -2.84 -91.34
CA VAL A 14 -36.95 -4.18 -91.03
C VAL A 14 -37.05 -5.07 -92.27
N LEU A 15 -37.36 -4.51 -93.44
CA LEU A 15 -37.64 -5.30 -94.65
C LEU A 15 -36.36 -5.75 -95.37
N GLU A 16 -35.29 -4.95 -95.31
CA GLU A 16 -34.02 -5.30 -95.94
C GLU A 16 -33.31 -6.41 -95.16
N ALA A 17 -33.40 -6.35 -93.83
CA ALA A 17 -33.07 -7.47 -92.98
C ALA A 17 -33.91 -8.73 -93.28
N GLU A 18 -35.06 -8.59 -93.94
CA GLU A 18 -35.99 -9.68 -94.25
C GLU A 18 -35.65 -10.40 -95.56
N LYS A 19 -35.10 -9.69 -96.54
CA LYS A 19 -34.89 -10.19 -97.91
C LYS A 19 -33.54 -10.89 -98.12
N ASP A 20 -32.47 -10.35 -97.56
CA ASP A 20 -31.17 -11.05 -97.57
C ASP A 20 -31.22 -12.32 -96.74
N ARG A 21 -32.24 -12.39 -95.92
CA ARG A 21 -32.67 -13.61 -95.30
C ARG A 21 -33.18 -14.66 -96.28
N LEU A 22 -33.92 -14.28 -97.33
CA LEU A 22 -34.63 -15.20 -98.24
C LEU A 22 -33.74 -15.87 -99.30
N GLU A 23 -32.71 -15.22 -99.83
CA GLU A 23 -31.89 -15.81 -100.90
C GLU A 23 -30.87 -16.80 -100.36
N LEU A 24 -30.39 -16.47 -99.17
CA LEU A 24 -29.78 -17.42 -98.27
C LEU A 24 -30.66 -18.67 -98.05
N ASP A 25 -31.94 -18.67 -98.46
CA ASP A 25 -32.83 -19.82 -98.36
C ASP A 25 -32.84 -20.75 -99.58
N SER A 26 -32.43 -20.31 -100.76
CA SER A 26 -32.63 -21.11 -101.98
C SER A 26 -31.41 -21.90 -102.44
N GLU A 27 -30.20 -21.37 -102.34
CA GLU A 27 -29.00 -22.15 -102.71
C GLU A 27 -28.72 -23.27 -101.71
N LYS A 28 -29.21 -23.04 -100.50
CA LYS A 28 -29.56 -24.09 -99.55
C LYS A 28 -30.36 -25.23 -100.15
N ASN A 29 -31.12 -25.07 -101.26
CA ASN A 29 -32.03 -26.09 -101.81
C ASN A 29 -31.41 -27.13 -102.76
N ALA A 30 -30.41 -26.81 -103.59
CA ALA A 30 -29.92 -27.76 -104.61
C ALA A 30 -28.83 -28.70 -104.08
N HIS A 31 -28.01 -28.17 -103.17
CA HIS A 31 -27.09 -28.97 -102.38
C HIS A 31 -27.80 -30.03 -101.53
N LEU A 32 -29.13 -30.00 -101.55
CA LEU A 32 -29.97 -30.96 -100.90
C LEU A 32 -30.12 -32.27 -101.66
N SER A 33 -30.25 -32.28 -102.99
CA SER A 33 -30.81 -33.49 -103.64
C SER A 33 -29.81 -34.62 -103.88
N ILE A 34 -28.57 -34.35 -104.27
CA ILE A 34 -27.59 -35.42 -104.54
C ILE A 34 -27.20 -36.15 -103.26
N LYS A 35 -27.16 -35.38 -102.17
CA LYS A 35 -27.22 -35.89 -100.81
C LYS A 35 -28.27 -37.01 -100.68
N SER A 36 -29.48 -36.80 -101.21
CA SER A 36 -30.64 -37.70 -101.05
C SER A 36 -30.45 -39.18 -101.42
N ARG A 37 -29.58 -39.55 -102.36
CA ARG A 37 -29.55 -40.93 -102.90
C ARG A 37 -28.43 -41.82 -102.39
N GLU A 38 -27.23 -41.29 -102.25
CA GLU A 38 -26.19 -42.02 -101.52
C GLU A 38 -26.62 -42.26 -100.07
N GLU A 39 -27.44 -41.35 -99.56
CA GLU A 39 -28.18 -41.54 -98.32
C GLU A 39 -29.07 -42.81 -98.34
N ALA A 40 -29.67 -43.21 -99.46
CA ALA A 40 -30.61 -44.35 -99.51
C ALA A 40 -29.95 -45.74 -99.47
N ARG A 41 -28.77 -45.94 -100.08
CA ARG A 41 -28.10 -47.25 -100.08
C ARG A 41 -27.37 -47.51 -98.77
N LYS A 42 -26.74 -46.46 -98.24
CA LYS A 42 -26.30 -46.43 -96.85
C LYS A 42 -27.44 -46.89 -95.93
N ALA A 43 -28.68 -46.46 -96.19
CA ALA A 43 -29.84 -46.86 -95.40
C ALA A 43 -30.17 -48.37 -95.37
N GLN A 44 -29.75 -49.17 -96.36
CA GLN A 44 -30.18 -50.57 -96.45
C GLN A 44 -29.21 -51.57 -95.81
N GLU A 45 -27.89 -51.37 -95.97
CA GLU A 45 -26.89 -52.11 -95.16
C GLU A 45 -26.98 -51.71 -93.69
N GLU A 46 -27.33 -50.44 -93.44
CA GLU A 46 -27.79 -50.00 -92.14
C GLU A 46 -28.96 -50.86 -91.67
N LEU A 47 -30.01 -51.12 -92.48
CA LEU A 47 -31.17 -51.93 -92.08
C LEU A 47 -30.84 -53.34 -91.54
N ALA A 48 -29.94 -54.08 -92.21
CA ALA A 48 -29.61 -55.45 -91.80
C ALA A 48 -28.72 -55.49 -90.54
N ARG A 49 -27.75 -54.57 -90.45
CA ARG A 49 -27.02 -54.34 -89.19
C ARG A 49 -27.97 -53.93 -88.08
N ILE A 50 -28.94 -53.08 -88.39
CA ILE A 50 -30.01 -52.67 -87.49
C ILE A 50 -30.84 -53.87 -87.04
N GLN A 51 -31.09 -54.88 -87.87
CA GLN A 51 -31.84 -56.09 -87.48
C GLN A 51 -31.09 -57.03 -86.52
N GLU A 52 -29.81 -57.35 -86.76
CA GLU A 52 -29.04 -58.16 -85.79
C GLU A 52 -28.78 -57.36 -84.50
N MET A 53 -28.55 -56.05 -84.65
CA MET A 53 -28.58 -55.12 -83.52
C MET A 53 -29.93 -55.16 -82.82
N TYR A 54 -31.06 -55.28 -83.54
CA TYR A 54 -32.40 -55.36 -82.99
C TYR A 54 -32.63 -56.65 -82.20
N ASP A 55 -32.22 -57.83 -82.68
CA ASP A 55 -32.42 -59.09 -81.94
C ASP A 55 -31.53 -59.17 -80.69
N ARG A 56 -30.28 -58.72 -80.80
CA ARG A 56 -29.40 -58.55 -79.63
C ARG A 56 -30.01 -57.54 -78.67
N ALA A 57 -30.50 -56.41 -79.18
CA ALA A 57 -31.20 -55.43 -78.38
C ALA A 57 -32.48 -55.99 -77.76
N ALA A 58 -33.21 -56.90 -78.42
CA ALA A 58 -34.44 -57.50 -77.91
C ALA A 58 -34.16 -58.50 -76.78
N LEU A 59 -33.13 -59.33 -76.89
CA LEU A 59 -32.70 -60.23 -75.80
C LEU A 59 -32.11 -59.43 -74.63
N GLN A 60 -31.28 -58.42 -74.93
CA GLN A 60 -30.80 -57.47 -73.94
C GLN A 60 -31.97 -56.75 -73.28
N LEU A 61 -33.00 -56.36 -74.03
CA LEU A 61 -34.22 -55.74 -73.52
C LEU A 61 -35.02 -56.70 -72.65
N SER A 62 -35.12 -57.99 -72.98
CA SER A 62 -35.82 -58.97 -72.14
C SER A 62 -35.10 -59.21 -70.81
N ARG A 63 -33.77 -59.38 -70.84
CA ARG A 63 -32.95 -59.47 -69.61
C ARG A 63 -32.99 -58.16 -68.82
N ALA A 64 -32.97 -57.04 -69.52
CA ALA A 64 -33.12 -55.72 -68.90
C ALA A 64 -34.50 -55.59 -68.27
N LYS A 65 -35.58 -56.09 -68.89
CA LYS A 65 -36.94 -56.09 -68.34
C LYS A 65 -37.07 -56.98 -67.10
N GLU A 66 -36.51 -58.19 -67.10
CA GLU A 66 -36.49 -59.04 -65.89
C GLU A 66 -35.64 -58.41 -64.77
N SER A 67 -34.50 -57.82 -65.14
CA SER A 67 -33.67 -57.06 -64.20
C SER A 67 -34.39 -55.81 -63.69
N GLU A 68 -35.15 -55.14 -64.55
CA GLU A 68 -35.98 -53.96 -64.23
C GLU A 68 -37.13 -54.37 -63.32
N GLU A 69 -37.78 -55.51 -63.55
CA GLU A 69 -38.89 -56.02 -62.73
C GLU A 69 -38.40 -56.41 -61.34
N LYS A 70 -37.27 -57.12 -61.23
CA LYS A 70 -36.61 -57.34 -59.94
C LYS A 70 -36.21 -56.03 -59.27
N SER A 71 -35.64 -55.10 -60.04
CA SER A 71 -35.30 -53.77 -59.51
C SER A 71 -36.54 -53.00 -59.06
N LYS A 72 -37.70 -53.17 -59.72
CA LYS A 72 -38.98 -52.59 -59.31
C LYS A 72 -39.51 -53.23 -58.04
N GLU A 73 -39.48 -54.55 -57.91
CA GLU A 73 -39.86 -55.22 -56.66
C GLU A 73 -38.96 -54.81 -55.49
N ASP A 74 -37.65 -54.71 -55.74
CA ASP A 74 -36.70 -54.21 -54.74
C ASP A 74 -36.95 -52.72 -54.44
N LEU A 75 -37.25 -51.90 -55.45
CA LEU A 75 -37.63 -50.49 -55.27
C LEU A 75 -38.93 -50.35 -54.49
N ASP A 76 -39.93 -51.21 -54.70
CA ASP A 76 -41.20 -51.19 -53.99
C ASP A 76 -41.01 -51.60 -52.52
N ARG A 77 -40.19 -52.62 -52.26
CA ARG A 77 -39.79 -52.99 -50.89
C ARG A 77 -39.03 -51.86 -50.21
N LEU A 78 -38.04 -51.30 -50.91
CA LEU A 78 -37.27 -50.16 -50.41
C LEU A 78 -38.16 -48.92 -50.22
N ALA A 79 -39.20 -48.73 -51.04
CA ALA A 79 -40.15 -47.63 -50.89
C ALA A 79 -40.99 -47.82 -49.61
N VAL A 80 -41.48 -49.03 -49.34
CA VAL A 80 -42.18 -49.34 -48.09
C VAL A 80 -41.26 -49.17 -46.89
N ASP A 81 -40.04 -49.69 -46.94
CA ASP A 81 -39.05 -49.50 -45.87
C ASP A 81 -38.71 -48.03 -45.67
N LEU A 82 -38.57 -47.27 -46.76
CA LEU A 82 -38.33 -45.82 -46.72
C LEU A 82 -39.51 -45.09 -46.10
N ASP A 83 -40.74 -45.45 -46.42
CA ASP A 83 -41.95 -44.85 -45.84
C ASP A 83 -42.09 -45.21 -44.35
N MET A 84 -41.79 -46.45 -43.96
CA MET A 84 -41.73 -46.84 -42.54
C MET A 84 -40.65 -46.07 -41.78
N VAL A 85 -39.48 -45.87 -42.38
CA VAL A 85 -38.39 -45.06 -41.79
C VAL A 85 -38.80 -43.60 -41.73
N ARG A 86 -39.47 -43.05 -42.75
CA ARG A 86 -40.02 -41.69 -42.75
C ARG A 86 -41.07 -41.52 -41.65
N GLU A 87 -42.01 -42.43 -41.51
CA GLU A 87 -43.00 -42.37 -40.42
C GLU A 87 -42.34 -42.43 -39.04
N ARG A 88 -41.34 -43.31 -38.86
CA ARG A 88 -40.56 -43.36 -37.60
C ARG A 88 -39.78 -42.07 -37.37
N TYR A 89 -39.19 -41.52 -38.43
CA TYR A 89 -38.47 -40.26 -38.38
C TYR A 89 -39.41 -39.10 -38.05
N GLU A 90 -40.60 -39.04 -38.64
CA GLU A 90 -41.64 -38.04 -38.35
C GLU A 90 -42.15 -38.16 -36.91
N LYS A 91 -42.41 -39.39 -36.43
CA LYS A 91 -42.78 -39.63 -35.02
C LYS A 91 -41.67 -39.16 -34.08
N SER A 92 -40.42 -39.50 -34.37
CA SER A 92 -39.26 -39.06 -33.60
C SER A 92 -39.07 -37.54 -33.66
N GLN A 93 -39.29 -36.90 -34.81
CA GLN A 93 -39.28 -35.44 -34.96
C GLN A 93 -40.38 -34.76 -34.15
N ILE A 94 -41.59 -35.33 -34.13
CA ILE A 94 -42.70 -34.81 -33.32
C ILE A 94 -42.39 -34.95 -31.84
N GLU A 95 -41.86 -36.11 -31.42
CA GLU A 95 -41.44 -36.35 -30.05
C GLU A 95 -40.30 -35.42 -29.63
N LEU A 96 -39.30 -35.21 -30.50
CA LEU A 96 -38.23 -34.25 -30.29
C LEU A 96 -38.78 -32.84 -30.11
N ARG A 97 -39.73 -32.39 -30.94
CA ARG A 97 -40.39 -31.08 -30.78
C ARG A 97 -41.19 -30.99 -29.48
N ARG A 98 -41.87 -32.07 -29.06
CA ARG A 98 -42.59 -32.10 -27.78
C ARG A 98 -41.61 -31.99 -26.61
N LEU A 99 -40.53 -32.77 -26.61
CA LEU A 99 -39.49 -32.72 -25.59
C LEU A 99 -38.75 -31.39 -25.60
N GLN A 100 -38.54 -30.76 -26.76
CA GLN A 100 -37.99 -29.41 -26.86
C GLN A 100 -38.92 -28.39 -26.22
N ASN A 101 -40.22 -28.43 -26.53
CA ASN A 101 -41.20 -27.53 -25.92
C ASN A 101 -41.34 -27.77 -24.40
N GLU A 102 -41.26 -29.02 -23.95
CA GLU A 102 -41.30 -29.38 -22.53
C GLU A 102 -40.03 -28.89 -21.81
N ARG A 103 -38.86 -29.07 -22.44
CA ARG A 103 -37.60 -28.49 -21.95
C ARG A 103 -37.70 -26.96 -21.87
N GLU A 104 -38.23 -26.28 -22.88
CA GLU A 104 -38.39 -24.83 -22.86
C GLU A 104 -39.33 -24.37 -21.74
N LYS A 105 -40.43 -25.08 -21.52
CA LYS A 105 -41.32 -24.82 -20.37
C LYS A 105 -40.62 -25.03 -19.04
N LEU A 106 -39.92 -26.15 -18.87
CA LEU A 106 -39.18 -26.45 -17.64
C LEU A 106 -38.05 -25.45 -17.41
N VAL A 107 -37.38 -24.96 -18.46
CA VAL A 107 -36.37 -23.90 -18.37
C VAL A 107 -37.02 -22.59 -17.92
N ALA A 108 -38.13 -22.19 -18.53
CA ALA A 108 -38.86 -20.98 -18.12
C ALA A 108 -39.38 -21.07 -16.67
N ASP A 109 -39.88 -22.23 -16.26
CA ASP A 109 -40.30 -22.48 -14.89
C ASP A 109 -39.11 -22.46 -13.93
N ASN A 110 -37.96 -23.01 -14.33
CA ASN A 110 -36.73 -22.98 -13.53
C ASN A 110 -36.20 -21.55 -13.36
N GLU A 111 -36.18 -20.75 -14.44
CA GLU A 111 -35.81 -19.33 -14.40
C GLU A 111 -36.75 -18.55 -13.47
N ARG A 112 -38.06 -18.80 -13.55
CA ARG A 112 -39.04 -18.18 -12.66
C ARG A 112 -38.82 -18.58 -11.20
N ILE A 113 -38.66 -19.87 -10.91
CA ILE A 113 -38.39 -20.37 -9.56
C ILE A 113 -37.06 -19.80 -9.04
N SER A 114 -36.03 -19.73 -9.88
CA SER A 114 -34.74 -19.13 -9.53
C SER A 114 -34.90 -17.66 -9.15
N PHE A 115 -35.66 -16.89 -9.94
CA PHE A 115 -35.97 -15.49 -9.62
C PHE A 115 -36.79 -15.35 -8.32
N GLU A 116 -37.79 -16.21 -8.10
CA GLU A 116 -38.57 -16.24 -6.86
C GLU A 116 -37.68 -16.62 -5.66
N LEU A 117 -36.73 -17.54 -5.83
CA LEU A 117 -35.75 -17.95 -4.82
C LEU A 117 -34.73 -16.85 -4.50
N GLU A 118 -34.23 -16.13 -5.51
CA GLU A 118 -33.35 -14.96 -5.35
C GLU A 118 -34.07 -13.81 -4.66
N ARG A 119 -35.34 -13.58 -5.00
CA ARG A 119 -36.20 -12.60 -4.33
C ARG A 119 -36.45 -13.00 -2.88
N ALA A 120 -36.74 -14.27 -2.60
CA ALA A 120 -36.91 -14.78 -1.25
C ALA A 120 -35.61 -14.67 -0.43
N HIS A 121 -34.45 -15.01 -1.00
CA HIS A 121 -33.14 -14.81 -0.37
C HIS A 121 -32.87 -13.34 -0.10
N SER A 122 -33.16 -12.45 -1.05
CA SER A 122 -33.00 -11.01 -0.86
C SER A 122 -33.92 -10.46 0.24
N GLN A 123 -35.14 -10.99 0.36
CA GLN A 123 -36.07 -10.66 1.44
C GLN A 123 -35.62 -11.24 2.78
N LEU A 124 -35.13 -12.48 2.80
CA LEU A 124 -34.55 -13.12 3.99
C LEU A 124 -33.34 -12.33 4.49
N ASN A 125 -32.40 -11.97 3.61
CA ASN A 125 -31.21 -11.19 3.96
C ASN A 125 -31.59 -9.79 4.48
N LYS A 126 -32.61 -9.16 3.90
CA LYS A 126 -33.15 -7.89 4.43
C LYS A 126 -33.78 -8.09 5.81
N ALA A 127 -34.59 -9.13 5.99
CA ALA A 127 -35.22 -9.45 7.26
C ALA A 127 -34.19 -9.81 8.35
N GLN A 128 -33.14 -10.54 7.99
CA GLN A 128 -32.00 -10.86 8.85
C GLN A 128 -31.25 -9.58 9.21
N GLY A 129 -30.90 -8.73 8.24
CA GLY A 129 -30.26 -7.44 8.52
C GLY A 129 -31.12 -6.51 9.37
N THR A 130 -32.46 -6.54 9.23
CA THR A 130 -33.35 -5.81 10.16
C THR A 130 -33.40 -6.46 11.54
N THR A 131 -33.33 -7.78 11.62
CA THR A 131 -33.34 -8.51 12.91
C THR A 131 -32.02 -8.32 13.66
N GLU A 132 -30.89 -8.30 12.97
CA GLU A 132 -29.58 -7.97 13.53
C GLU A 132 -29.56 -6.52 14.01
N LYS A 133 -30.07 -5.58 13.22
CA LYS A 133 -30.21 -4.18 13.67
C LYS A 133 -31.12 -4.04 14.88
N THR A 134 -32.26 -4.72 14.93
CA THR A 134 -33.14 -4.68 16.09
C THR A 134 -32.52 -5.39 17.29
N GLN A 135 -31.74 -6.46 17.10
CA GLN A 135 -30.97 -7.10 18.17
C GLN A 135 -29.85 -6.18 18.70
N ASP A 136 -29.12 -5.50 17.82
CA ASP A 136 -28.11 -4.52 18.19
C ASP A 136 -28.73 -3.31 18.92
N GLU A 137 -29.87 -2.81 18.45
CA GLU A 137 -30.64 -1.76 19.11
C GLU A 137 -31.16 -2.23 20.47
N LEU A 138 -31.62 -3.48 20.58
CA LEU A 138 -32.11 -4.06 21.83
C LEU A 138 -30.96 -4.28 22.82
N GLN A 139 -29.78 -4.71 22.37
CA GLN A 139 -28.56 -4.78 23.18
C GLN A 139 -28.07 -3.39 23.60
N ARG A 140 -28.12 -2.40 22.71
CA ARG A 140 -27.81 -1.01 23.06
C ARG A 140 -28.78 -0.46 24.09
N MET A 141 -30.09 -0.69 23.90
CA MET A 141 -31.11 -0.31 24.87
C MET A 141 -30.94 -1.06 26.19
N GLN A 142 -30.55 -2.35 26.19
CA GLN A 142 -30.22 -3.10 27.41
C GLN A 142 -29.02 -2.48 28.13
N MET A 143 -27.93 -2.18 27.41
CA MET A 143 -26.76 -1.50 27.98
C MET A 143 -27.08 -0.07 28.46
N GLU A 144 -27.96 0.65 27.76
CA GLU A 144 -28.43 1.97 28.20
C GLU A 144 -29.30 1.85 29.44
N ILE A 145 -30.19 0.86 29.52
CA ILE A 145 -30.99 0.56 30.71
C ILE A 145 -30.08 0.19 31.88
N GLU A 146 -29.07 -0.65 31.68
CA GLU A 146 -28.06 -0.99 32.70
C GLU A 146 -27.29 0.25 33.15
N LYS A 147 -26.82 1.09 32.22
CA LYS A 147 -26.18 2.37 32.55
C LYS A 147 -27.14 3.32 33.28
N MET A 148 -28.42 3.31 32.95
CA MET A 148 -29.44 4.10 33.64
C MET A 148 -29.73 3.55 35.03
N TYR A 149 -29.69 2.24 35.24
CA TYR A 149 -29.74 1.62 36.57
C TYR A 149 -28.48 1.95 37.38
N GLU A 150 -27.28 1.84 36.82
CA GLU A 150 -26.04 2.26 37.49
C GLU A 150 -26.04 3.76 37.81
N LYS A 151 -26.52 4.59 36.88
CA LYS A 151 -26.65 6.03 37.08
C LYS A 151 -27.69 6.33 38.13
N HIS A 152 -28.82 5.64 38.13
CA HIS A 152 -29.84 5.73 39.16
C HIS A 152 -29.29 5.29 40.51
N ASP A 153 -28.53 4.19 40.60
CA ASP A 153 -27.92 3.72 41.84
C ASP A 153 -26.86 4.68 42.36
N ARG A 154 -26.03 5.25 41.47
CA ARG A 154 -25.09 6.33 41.82
C ARG A 154 -25.82 7.58 42.27
N GLN A 155 -26.87 8.01 41.56
CA GLN A 155 -27.71 9.14 41.95
C GLN A 155 -28.45 8.87 43.25
N GLN A 156 -28.89 7.63 43.50
CA GLN A 156 -29.58 7.24 44.72
C GLN A 156 -28.58 7.17 45.90
N ALA A 157 -27.34 6.77 45.66
CA ALA A 157 -26.25 6.85 46.62
C ALA A 157 -25.85 8.31 46.90
N GLU A 158 -25.80 9.16 45.88
CA GLU A 158 -25.57 10.60 46.02
C GLU A 158 -26.73 11.29 46.74
N VAL A 159 -27.98 10.91 46.46
CA VAL A 159 -29.16 11.39 47.18
C VAL A 159 -29.12 10.92 48.62
N ARG A 160 -28.75 9.67 48.92
CA ARG A 160 -28.56 9.21 50.32
C ARG A 160 -27.44 9.98 51.01
N LYS A 161 -26.32 10.25 50.33
CA LYS A 161 -25.21 11.04 50.86
C LYS A 161 -25.62 12.50 51.09
N ALA A 162 -26.34 13.09 50.14
CA ALA A 162 -26.90 14.43 50.24
C ALA A 162 -28.02 14.51 51.28
N GLN A 163 -28.78 13.44 51.51
CA GLN A 163 -29.77 13.33 52.59
C GLN A 163 -29.06 13.26 53.94
N ALA A 164 -28.02 12.44 54.09
CA ALA A 164 -27.22 12.37 55.31
C ALA A 164 -26.48 13.69 55.59
N GLU A 165 -25.96 14.34 54.54
CA GLU A 165 -25.34 15.65 54.64
C GLU A 165 -26.37 16.75 54.92
N ALA A 166 -27.57 16.68 54.35
CA ALA A 166 -28.68 17.57 54.66
C ALA A 166 -29.22 17.34 56.07
N GLU A 167 -29.23 16.11 56.60
CA GLU A 167 -29.59 15.81 57.99
C GLU A 167 -28.52 16.34 58.95
N ARG A 168 -27.24 16.16 58.63
CA ARG A 168 -26.13 16.76 59.39
C ARG A 168 -26.21 18.28 59.38
N LEU A 169 -26.39 18.88 58.20
CA LEU A 169 -26.56 20.33 58.04
C LEU A 169 -27.86 20.83 58.67
N ARG A 170 -28.93 20.03 58.73
CA ARG A 170 -30.16 20.35 59.47
C ARG A 170 -29.94 20.33 60.98
N ALA A 171 -29.18 19.36 61.51
CA ALA A 171 -28.80 19.32 62.92
C ALA A 171 -27.87 20.49 63.30
N GLU A 172 -26.91 20.82 62.44
CA GLU A 172 -26.07 22.03 62.57
C GLU A 172 -26.90 23.31 62.42
N ALA A 173 -27.89 23.34 61.53
CA ALA A 173 -28.79 24.47 61.35
C ALA A 173 -29.83 24.60 62.48
N GLU A 174 -30.25 23.51 63.12
CA GLU A 174 -31.10 23.54 64.34
C GLU A 174 -30.29 24.06 65.52
N SER A 175 -29.06 23.59 65.71
CA SER A 175 -28.13 24.14 66.71
C SER A 175 -27.83 25.63 66.47
N ALA A 176 -27.60 26.03 65.21
CA ALA A 176 -27.44 27.42 64.82
C ALA A 176 -28.75 28.23 64.89
N ARG A 177 -29.93 27.61 64.74
CA ARG A 177 -31.25 28.24 64.93
C ARG A 177 -31.57 28.49 66.39
N GLU A 178 -31.20 27.60 67.30
CA GLU A 178 -31.31 27.84 68.75
C GLU A 178 -30.37 28.99 69.20
N GLU A 179 -29.20 29.12 68.57
CA GLU A 179 -28.33 30.30 68.72
C GLU A 179 -28.92 31.55 68.03
N CYS A 180 -29.49 31.42 66.84
CA CYS A 180 -30.13 32.51 66.11
C CYS A 180 -31.45 32.97 66.72
N GLU A 181 -32.23 32.15 67.43
CA GLU A 181 -33.44 32.56 68.16
C GLU A 181 -33.09 33.42 69.37
N ARG A 182 -31.92 33.14 70.00
CA ARG A 182 -31.29 34.02 71.00
C ARG A 182 -30.86 35.36 70.39
N TYR A 183 -30.49 35.40 69.10
CA TYR A 183 -30.19 36.63 68.35
C TYR A 183 -31.41 37.29 67.66
N ALA A 184 -32.49 36.55 67.36
CA ALA A 184 -33.68 37.01 66.64
C ALA A 184 -34.69 37.72 67.55
N SER A 185 -34.71 37.39 68.85
CA SER A 185 -35.28 38.28 69.88
C SER A 185 -34.61 39.67 69.91
N ARG A 186 -33.39 39.79 69.35
CA ARG A 186 -32.60 41.02 69.23
C ARG A 186 -32.81 41.73 67.88
N PHE A 187 -33.13 40.99 66.82
CA PHE A 187 -33.23 41.50 65.44
C PHE A 187 -34.67 41.77 64.95
N GLY A 188 -35.70 41.24 65.62
CA GLY A 188 -37.10 41.66 65.39
C GLY A 188 -37.35 43.17 65.62
N LYS A 189 -36.37 43.87 66.20
CA LYS A 189 -36.35 45.32 66.40
C LYS A 189 -35.80 46.11 65.20
N TYR A 190 -35.24 45.45 64.19
CA TYR A 190 -34.71 46.09 62.97
C TYR A 190 -35.69 46.02 61.78
N GLN A 191 -36.93 45.61 62.06
CA GLN A 191 -38.16 46.12 61.47
C GLN A 191 -38.20 46.12 59.92
N GLU A 192 -38.54 47.21 59.26
CA GLU A 192 -37.45 48.12 58.97
C GLU A 192 -36.97 47.96 57.55
N SER A 193 -36.11 46.96 57.33
CA SER A 193 -35.35 46.80 56.08
C SER A 193 -36.16 46.21 54.91
N GLN A 194 -37.47 46.44 54.95
CA GLN A 194 -38.52 46.25 53.97
C GLN A 194 -38.18 46.76 52.55
N GLU A 195 -37.11 47.52 52.36
CA GLU A 195 -36.73 48.09 51.06
C GLU A 195 -35.97 47.12 50.14
N ARG A 196 -35.37 46.05 50.68
CA ARG A 196 -34.44 45.18 49.92
C ARG A 196 -35.07 44.29 48.84
N GLN A 197 -36.37 44.00 48.92
CA GLN A 197 -37.01 43.12 47.94
C GLN A 197 -37.25 43.76 46.56
N LYS A 198 -37.16 45.09 46.45
CA LYS A 198 -37.39 45.78 45.17
C LYS A 198 -36.16 45.76 44.24
N GLU A 199 -34.96 45.58 44.78
CA GLU A 199 -33.70 45.59 44.00
C GLU A 199 -33.33 44.22 43.41
N GLU A 200 -33.83 43.11 43.97
CA GLU A 200 -33.50 41.75 43.50
C GLU A 200 -34.15 41.40 42.16
N HIS A 201 -35.28 42.04 41.83
CA HIS A 201 -36.06 41.70 40.64
C HIS A 201 -35.45 42.22 39.32
N GLU A 202 -34.68 43.32 39.38
CA GLU A 202 -33.97 43.93 38.24
C GLU A 202 -32.68 43.17 37.88
N ARG A 203 -31.99 42.56 38.87
CA ARG A 203 -30.73 41.82 38.66
C ARG A 203 -30.92 40.51 37.90
N ALA A 204 -32.05 39.82 38.07
CA ALA A 204 -32.29 38.52 37.46
C ALA A 204 -32.40 38.53 35.92
N LYS A 205 -32.70 39.69 35.31
CA LYS A 205 -32.78 39.82 33.84
C LYS A 205 -31.40 39.90 33.17
N LEU A 206 -30.44 40.56 33.79
CA LEU A 206 -29.06 40.72 33.26
C LEU A 206 -28.24 39.43 33.33
N ASP A 207 -28.57 38.50 34.23
CA ASP A 207 -27.86 37.23 34.37
C ASP A 207 -28.26 36.19 33.32
N VAL A 208 -29.46 36.30 32.73
CA VAL A 208 -29.93 35.40 31.66
C VAL A 208 -29.19 35.66 30.33
N GLU A 209 -28.86 36.91 30.02
CA GLU A 209 -28.07 37.25 28.82
C GLU A 209 -26.62 36.81 28.94
N ARG A 210 -25.99 36.94 30.12
CA ARG A 210 -24.62 36.48 30.37
C ARG A 210 -24.45 34.97 30.28
N LEU A 211 -25.50 34.20 30.54
CA LEU A 211 -25.46 32.73 30.45
C LEU A 211 -25.54 32.23 29.00
N ARG A 212 -26.15 33.00 28.08
CA ARG A 212 -26.18 32.68 26.65
C ARG A 212 -24.79 32.85 26.01
N ASP A 213 -24.10 33.95 26.30
CA ASP A 213 -22.72 34.19 25.82
C ASP A 213 -21.70 33.16 26.34
N ARG A 214 -21.94 32.57 27.52
CA ARG A 214 -21.10 31.50 28.07
C ARG A 214 -21.35 30.15 27.40
N LEU A 215 -22.57 29.90 26.94
CA LEU A 215 -22.93 28.67 26.23
C LEU A 215 -22.30 28.63 24.83
N ASP A 216 -22.33 29.75 24.10
CA ASP A 216 -21.74 29.84 22.76
C ASP A 216 -20.20 29.68 22.78
N LYS A 217 -19.53 30.17 23.82
CA LYS A 217 -18.08 29.95 24.03
C LYS A 217 -17.75 28.49 24.34
N ALA A 218 -18.57 27.81 25.15
CA ALA A 218 -18.37 26.41 25.50
C ALA A 218 -18.58 25.47 24.28
N LEU A 219 -19.51 25.80 23.39
CA LEU A 219 -19.73 25.05 22.15
C LEU A 219 -18.55 25.18 21.17
N ALA A 220 -17.97 26.37 21.05
CA ALA A 220 -16.77 26.59 20.24
C ALA A 220 -15.51 25.89 20.79
N GLU A 221 -15.40 25.73 22.11
CA GLU A 221 -14.32 24.95 22.75
C GLU A 221 -14.50 23.44 22.56
N LEU A 222 -15.73 22.94 22.57
CA LEU A 222 -16.06 21.53 22.33
C LEU A 222 -15.70 21.09 20.90
N ASP A 223 -15.94 21.93 19.90
CA ASP A 223 -15.58 21.61 18.51
C ASP A 223 -14.06 21.66 18.25
N ARG A 224 -13.31 22.50 18.98
CA ARG A 224 -11.84 22.46 18.97
C ARG A 224 -11.31 21.18 19.64
N ALA A 225 -11.92 20.75 20.73
CA ALA A 225 -11.56 19.51 21.42
C ALA A 225 -11.78 18.27 20.54
N ARG A 226 -12.91 18.22 19.79
CA ARG A 226 -13.21 17.12 18.86
C ARG A 226 -12.21 16.99 17.71
N LYS A 227 -11.73 18.12 17.17
CA LYS A 227 -10.67 18.11 16.14
C LYS A 227 -9.33 17.61 16.70
N ALA A 228 -8.95 18.07 17.89
CA ALA A 228 -7.75 17.59 18.57
C ALA A 228 -7.80 16.08 18.87
N GLU A 229 -8.99 15.54 19.18
CA GLU A 229 -9.20 14.12 19.44
C GLU A 229 -9.09 13.26 18.17
N GLN A 230 -9.57 13.75 17.02
CA GLN A 230 -9.38 13.09 15.73
C GLN A 230 -7.92 13.06 15.29
N ASP A 231 -7.18 14.15 15.48
CA ASP A 231 -5.74 14.22 15.17
C ASP A 231 -4.92 13.32 16.10
N ALA A 232 -5.27 13.25 17.39
CA ALA A 232 -4.66 12.32 18.33
C ALA A 232 -4.90 10.85 17.96
N SER A 233 -6.08 10.52 17.43
CA SER A 233 -6.41 9.17 16.97
C SER A 233 -5.63 8.77 15.72
N ARG A 234 -5.44 9.70 14.77
CA ARG A 234 -4.59 9.51 13.59
C ARG A 234 -3.12 9.30 13.97
N LEU A 235 -2.59 10.14 14.85
CA LEU A 235 -1.20 10.02 15.34
C LEU A 235 -0.96 8.70 16.09
N ARG A 236 -1.96 8.19 16.83
CA ARG A 236 -1.88 6.86 17.47
C ARG A 236 -1.82 5.73 16.44
N ALA A 237 -2.63 5.78 15.38
CA ALA A 237 -2.59 4.78 14.31
C ALA A 237 -1.26 4.83 13.51
N ASP A 238 -0.68 6.01 13.33
CA ASP A 238 0.64 6.18 12.71
C ASP A 238 1.77 5.64 13.60
N LEU A 239 1.68 5.90 14.91
CA LEU A 239 2.62 5.38 15.90
C LEU A 239 2.58 3.84 15.96
N GLU A 240 1.39 3.24 15.98
CA GLU A 240 1.22 1.78 15.99
C GLU A 240 1.78 1.13 14.71
N ARG A 241 1.61 1.78 13.55
CA ARG A 241 2.24 1.35 12.29
C ARG A 241 3.77 1.46 12.35
N ALA A 242 4.30 2.56 12.90
CA ALA A 242 5.74 2.75 13.06
C ALA A 242 6.35 1.73 14.04
N GLU A 243 5.67 1.42 15.14
CA GLU A 243 6.05 0.38 16.09
C GLU A 243 6.03 -1.02 15.46
N GLY A 244 5.04 -1.32 14.62
CA GLY A 244 4.98 -2.56 13.85
C GLY A 244 6.14 -2.72 12.87
N VAL A 245 6.57 -1.63 12.21
CA VAL A 245 7.77 -1.63 11.35
C VAL A 245 9.04 -1.78 12.19
N ARG A 246 9.14 -1.08 13.32
CA ARG A 246 10.28 -1.20 14.25
C ARG A 246 10.44 -2.63 14.78
N GLY A 247 9.33 -3.30 15.13
CA GLY A 247 9.33 -4.70 15.56
C GLY A 247 9.85 -5.65 14.48
N LYS A 248 9.50 -5.43 13.20
CA LYS A 248 10.05 -6.20 12.06
C LYS A 248 11.56 -5.99 11.89
N TYR A 249 12.03 -4.74 11.98
CA TYR A 249 13.47 -4.45 11.93
C TYR A 249 14.23 -5.04 13.11
N GLN A 250 13.67 -5.02 14.32
CA GLN A 250 14.25 -5.68 15.50
C GLN A 250 14.34 -7.19 15.31
N PHE A 251 13.28 -7.83 14.81
CA PHE A 251 13.29 -9.26 14.50
C PHE A 251 14.33 -9.61 13.42
N GLU A 252 14.44 -8.80 12.36
CA GLU A 252 15.51 -8.98 11.37
C GLU A 252 16.90 -8.81 11.99
N GLN A 253 17.10 -7.81 12.85
CA GLN A 253 18.37 -7.56 13.54
C GLN A 253 18.77 -8.74 14.44
N GLU A 254 17.83 -9.27 15.24
CA GLU A 254 18.03 -10.47 16.07
C GLU A 254 18.33 -11.70 15.23
N LYS A 255 17.66 -11.84 14.08
CA LYS A 255 17.93 -12.91 13.11
C LYS A 255 19.35 -12.81 12.55
N TRP A 256 19.78 -11.62 12.10
CA TRP A 256 21.14 -11.41 11.61
C TRP A 256 22.21 -11.60 12.70
N GLN A 257 21.93 -11.22 13.94
CA GLN A 257 22.81 -11.51 15.09
C GLN A 257 22.91 -13.02 15.36
N SER A 258 21.79 -13.73 15.27
CA SER A 258 21.75 -15.19 15.42
C SER A 258 22.49 -15.90 14.30
N GLU A 259 22.30 -15.46 13.04
CA GLU A 259 23.04 -15.96 11.88
C GLU A 259 24.53 -15.64 11.99
N GLY A 260 24.91 -14.45 12.45
CA GLY A 260 26.29 -14.08 12.73
C GLY A 260 26.92 -14.98 13.80
N SER A 261 26.21 -15.25 14.89
CA SER A 261 26.66 -16.18 15.94
C SER A 261 26.81 -17.62 15.42
N ARG A 262 25.91 -18.06 14.53
CA ARG A 262 25.99 -19.39 13.89
C ARG A 262 27.19 -19.49 12.96
N LEU A 263 27.40 -18.49 12.12
CA LEU A 263 28.56 -18.43 11.21
C LEU A 263 29.87 -18.37 11.98
N GLN A 264 29.91 -17.68 13.12
CA GLN A 264 31.05 -17.67 14.03
C GLN A 264 31.36 -19.08 14.55
N GLN A 265 30.34 -19.81 15.03
CA GLN A 265 30.50 -21.20 15.47
C GLN A 265 30.96 -22.13 14.35
N ASP A 266 30.42 -21.96 13.14
CA ASP A 266 30.81 -22.78 12.00
C ASP A 266 32.26 -22.49 11.56
N LEU A 267 32.71 -21.23 11.64
CA LEU A 267 34.11 -20.84 11.47
C LEU A 267 35.03 -21.53 12.49
N ASP A 268 34.63 -21.54 13.76
CA ASP A 268 35.42 -22.18 14.82
C ASP A 268 35.49 -23.71 14.65
N LYS A 269 34.39 -24.35 14.23
CA LYS A 269 34.40 -25.78 13.87
C LYS A 269 35.31 -26.08 12.68
N VAL A 270 35.33 -25.22 11.67
CA VAL A 270 36.23 -25.38 10.51
C VAL A 270 37.69 -25.23 10.93
N ARG A 271 37.99 -24.29 11.85
CA ARG A 271 39.33 -24.14 12.43
C ARG A 271 39.76 -25.38 13.22
N GLU A 272 38.90 -25.89 14.11
CA GLU A 272 39.19 -27.11 14.88
C GLU A 272 39.42 -28.31 13.96
N ARG A 273 38.59 -28.46 12.91
CA ARG A 273 38.81 -29.49 11.88
C ARG A 273 40.15 -29.33 11.18
N LEU A 274 40.56 -28.11 10.86
CA LEU A 274 41.86 -27.83 10.24
C LEU A 274 43.01 -28.22 11.17
N GLU A 275 42.95 -27.85 12.45
CA GLU A 275 43.97 -28.21 13.45
C GLU A 275 44.09 -29.73 13.63
N ILE A 276 42.97 -30.45 13.70
CA ILE A 276 42.96 -31.91 13.76
C ILE A 276 43.64 -32.50 12.52
N ARG A 277 43.35 -31.98 11.32
CA ARG A 277 43.94 -32.44 10.06
C ARG A 277 45.43 -32.15 9.97
N GLU A 278 45.88 -30.98 10.41
CA GLU A 278 47.29 -30.65 10.49
C GLU A 278 48.04 -31.59 11.46
N ALA A 279 47.42 -31.96 12.58
CA ALA A 279 47.98 -32.94 13.51
C ALA A 279 48.04 -34.35 12.90
N GLU A 280 46.99 -34.80 12.20
CA GLU A 280 46.97 -36.07 11.46
C GLU A 280 48.04 -36.10 10.35
N LEU A 281 48.20 -35.01 9.60
CA LEU A 281 49.24 -34.88 8.57
C LEU A 281 50.63 -35.01 9.18
N LYS A 282 50.91 -34.31 10.28
CA LYS A 282 52.19 -34.41 11.00
C LYS A 282 52.45 -35.84 11.50
N ARG A 283 51.43 -36.52 12.04
CA ARG A 283 51.55 -37.92 12.50
C ARG A 283 51.85 -38.88 11.35
N THR A 284 51.16 -38.74 10.23
CA THR A 284 51.38 -39.61 9.06
C THR A 284 52.72 -39.33 8.38
N GLN A 285 53.17 -38.07 8.34
CA GLN A 285 54.51 -37.70 7.89
C GLN A 285 55.60 -38.32 8.78
N ALA A 286 55.45 -38.23 10.11
CA ALA A 286 56.38 -38.85 11.06
C ALA A 286 56.42 -40.38 10.88
N ALA A 287 55.26 -41.02 10.74
CA ALA A 287 55.18 -42.46 10.48
C ALA A 287 55.85 -42.87 9.16
N SER A 288 55.70 -42.06 8.10
CA SER A 288 56.39 -42.29 6.81
C SER A 288 57.90 -42.18 6.97
N ALA A 289 58.39 -41.15 7.67
CA ALA A 289 59.82 -40.96 7.93
C ALA A 289 60.41 -42.12 8.75
N ASP A 290 59.70 -42.61 9.77
CA ASP A 290 60.12 -43.76 10.57
C ASP A 290 60.19 -45.05 9.73
N LEU A 291 59.21 -45.29 8.86
CA LEU A 291 59.21 -46.44 7.95
C LEU A 291 60.31 -46.34 6.88
N GLU A 292 60.59 -45.15 6.37
CA GLU A 292 61.72 -44.91 5.46
C GLU A 292 63.07 -45.18 6.12
N ALA A 293 63.23 -44.77 7.39
CA ALA A 293 64.42 -45.07 8.18
C ALA A 293 64.59 -46.59 8.39
N LYS A 294 63.52 -47.30 8.77
CA LYS A 294 63.53 -48.76 8.91
C LYS A 294 63.81 -49.47 7.58
N LEU A 295 63.26 -48.97 6.47
CA LEU A 295 63.55 -49.49 5.14
C LEU A 295 65.03 -49.33 4.79
N HIS A 296 65.64 -48.19 5.13
CA HIS A 296 67.07 -47.96 4.91
C HIS A 296 67.93 -48.89 5.78
N GLU A 297 67.55 -49.09 7.04
CA GLU A 297 68.24 -50.02 7.94
C GLU A 297 68.16 -51.47 7.43
N SER A 298 66.97 -51.92 7.03
CA SER A 298 66.76 -53.26 6.45
C SER A 298 67.52 -53.44 5.12
N GLN A 299 67.64 -52.39 4.30
CA GLN A 299 68.48 -52.41 3.09
C GLN A 299 69.95 -52.62 3.43
N LEU A 300 70.47 -51.91 4.44
CA LEU A 300 71.85 -52.07 4.89
C LEU A 300 72.11 -53.46 5.48
N GLN A 301 71.15 -54.00 6.24
CA GLN A 301 71.22 -55.37 6.75
C GLN A 301 71.21 -56.39 5.60
N LEU A 302 70.41 -56.17 4.55
CA LEU A 302 70.38 -57.04 3.38
C LEU A 302 71.72 -57.03 2.65
N GLU A 303 72.37 -55.88 2.52
CA GLU A 303 73.71 -55.78 1.92
C GLU A 303 74.74 -56.56 2.74
N ARG A 304 74.73 -56.45 4.07
CA ARG A 304 75.59 -57.23 4.96
C ARG A 304 75.34 -58.74 4.83
N ALA A 305 74.09 -59.17 4.87
CA ALA A 305 73.72 -60.58 4.72
C ALA A 305 74.11 -61.13 3.33
N ARG A 306 74.06 -60.31 2.27
CA ARG A 306 74.54 -60.68 0.93
C ARG A 306 76.05 -60.89 0.91
N GLU A 307 76.81 -60.01 1.55
CA GLU A 307 78.27 -60.16 1.66
C GLU A 307 78.65 -61.41 2.45
N GLU A 308 77.95 -61.69 3.55
CA GLU A 308 78.13 -62.90 4.35
C GLU A 308 77.78 -64.17 3.57
N ALA A 309 76.67 -64.15 2.81
CA ALA A 309 76.29 -65.26 1.93
C ALA A 309 77.37 -65.53 0.89
N ASN A 310 77.89 -64.48 0.23
CA ASN A 310 78.97 -64.60 -0.75
C ASN A 310 80.25 -65.19 -0.13
N LYS A 311 80.61 -64.78 1.09
CA LYS A 311 81.75 -65.35 1.83
C LYS A 311 81.53 -66.82 2.16
N ALA A 312 80.34 -67.19 2.63
CA ALA A 312 79.98 -68.57 2.93
C ALA A 312 79.99 -69.46 1.68
N THR A 313 79.48 -68.97 0.54
CA THR A 313 79.57 -69.66 -0.76
C THR A 313 81.02 -69.90 -1.18
N SER A 314 81.86 -68.86 -1.12
CA SER A 314 83.30 -68.98 -1.46
C SER A 314 84.02 -69.97 -0.54
N ASN A 315 83.68 -70.00 0.75
CA ASN A 315 84.22 -70.96 1.70
C ASN A 315 83.77 -72.40 1.39
N GLN A 316 82.49 -72.59 1.03
CA GLN A 316 81.96 -73.89 0.62
C GLN A 316 82.66 -74.43 -0.64
N GLU A 317 82.93 -73.58 -1.63
CA GLU A 317 83.69 -73.95 -2.84
C GLU A 317 85.12 -74.38 -2.52
N LYS A 318 85.80 -73.65 -1.62
CA LYS A 318 87.14 -74.02 -1.14
C LYS A 318 87.14 -75.38 -0.44
N MET A 319 86.21 -75.61 0.49
CA MET A 319 86.09 -76.89 1.20
C MET A 319 85.79 -78.06 0.24
N ARG A 320 84.93 -77.85 -0.77
CA ARG A 320 84.70 -78.84 -1.84
C ARG A 320 85.98 -79.17 -2.60
N SER A 321 86.78 -78.16 -2.95
CA SER A 321 88.06 -78.36 -3.64
C SER A 321 89.11 -79.07 -2.78
N GLU A 322 89.09 -78.86 -1.46
CA GLU A 322 89.98 -79.54 -0.50
C GLU A 322 89.59 -81.02 -0.33
N ILE A 323 88.29 -81.31 -0.20
CA ILE A 323 87.77 -82.68 -0.17
C ILE A 323 88.18 -83.43 -1.44
N GLU A 324 88.00 -82.82 -2.62
CA GLU A 324 88.33 -83.46 -3.89
C GLU A 324 89.84 -83.77 -3.99
N ARG A 325 90.69 -82.84 -3.54
CA ARG A 325 92.15 -83.07 -3.46
C ARG A 325 92.51 -84.20 -2.51
N ALA A 326 91.97 -84.20 -1.29
CA ALA A 326 92.23 -85.24 -0.29
C ALA A 326 91.70 -86.61 -0.74
N ARG A 327 90.58 -86.64 -1.49
CA ARG A 327 90.00 -87.85 -2.08
C ARG A 327 90.92 -88.45 -3.15
N ILE A 328 91.40 -87.61 -4.07
CA ILE A 328 92.36 -88.02 -5.12
C ILE A 328 93.65 -88.56 -4.48
N GLU A 329 94.14 -87.92 -3.41
CA GLU A 329 95.34 -88.37 -2.69
C GLU A 329 95.14 -89.73 -2.01
N ALA A 330 94.01 -89.90 -1.30
CA ALA A 330 93.66 -91.17 -0.67
C ALA A 330 93.52 -92.31 -1.71
N GLU A 331 92.92 -92.01 -2.86
CA GLU A 331 92.76 -92.98 -3.97
C GLU A 331 94.11 -93.38 -4.57
N LYS A 332 95.03 -92.43 -4.77
CA LYS A 332 96.40 -92.73 -5.22
C LYS A 332 97.17 -93.62 -4.25
N ILE A 333 97.05 -93.37 -2.94
CA ILE A 333 97.70 -94.20 -1.91
C ILE A 333 97.08 -95.60 -1.90
N LYS A 334 95.75 -95.69 -2.01
CA LYS A 334 95.03 -96.95 -2.10
C LYS A 334 95.47 -97.78 -3.30
N ASP A 335 95.56 -97.19 -4.49
CA ASP A 335 96.03 -97.89 -5.69
C ASP A 335 97.46 -98.43 -5.53
N ARG A 336 98.35 -97.69 -4.87
CA ARG A 336 99.71 -98.15 -4.57
C ARG A 336 99.71 -99.29 -3.56
N HIS A 337 98.92 -99.16 -2.49
CA HIS A 337 98.73 -100.20 -1.49
C HIS A 337 98.23 -101.50 -2.13
N ASP A 338 97.18 -101.43 -2.96
CA ASP A 338 96.56 -102.59 -3.58
C ASP A 338 97.52 -103.29 -4.56
N LYS A 339 98.36 -102.51 -5.28
CA LYS A 339 99.44 -103.07 -6.11
C LYS A 339 100.51 -103.79 -5.30
N LEU A 340 100.96 -103.20 -4.17
CA LEU A 340 101.95 -103.86 -3.31
C LEU A 340 101.36 -105.09 -2.62
N LYS A 341 100.09 -105.04 -2.21
CA LYS A 341 99.38 -106.18 -1.64
C LYS A 341 99.26 -107.33 -2.64
N ALA A 342 98.81 -107.04 -3.86
CA ALA A 342 98.77 -108.05 -4.92
C ALA A 342 100.16 -108.64 -5.24
N LYS A 343 101.22 -107.83 -5.13
CA LYS A 343 102.60 -108.31 -5.28
C LYS A 343 103.05 -109.18 -4.10
N ALA A 344 102.67 -108.84 -2.87
CA ALA A 344 102.92 -109.67 -1.69
C ALA A 344 102.21 -111.02 -1.82
N ASP A 345 100.92 -111.02 -2.17
CA ASP A 345 100.12 -112.22 -2.39
C ASP A 345 100.71 -113.12 -3.49
N ALA A 346 101.21 -112.52 -4.59
CA ALA A 346 101.88 -113.25 -5.66
C ALA A 346 103.21 -113.88 -5.21
N LEU A 347 104.04 -113.13 -4.47
CA LEU A 347 105.29 -113.65 -3.90
C LEU A 347 105.02 -114.75 -2.85
N GLU A 348 103.95 -114.64 -2.07
CA GLU A 348 103.52 -115.67 -1.14
C GLU A 348 103.06 -116.94 -1.88
N GLY A 349 102.32 -116.80 -2.98
CA GLY A 349 101.97 -117.91 -3.86
C GLY A 349 103.21 -118.59 -4.48
N ASP A 350 104.24 -117.83 -4.86
CA ASP A 350 105.51 -118.38 -5.36
C ASP A 350 106.34 -119.04 -4.25
N ASN A 351 106.36 -118.46 -3.04
CA ASN A 351 106.95 -119.09 -1.85
C ASN A 351 106.30 -120.44 -1.55
N GLU A 352 104.97 -120.55 -1.67
CA GLU A 352 104.27 -121.80 -1.45
C GLU A 352 104.62 -122.86 -2.50
N LYS A 353 104.76 -122.47 -3.78
CA LYS A 353 105.26 -123.39 -4.83
C LYS A 353 106.67 -123.90 -4.52
N LEU A 354 107.57 -123.02 -4.07
CA LEU A 354 108.92 -123.39 -3.67
C LEU A 354 108.91 -124.33 -2.45
N ARG A 355 108.04 -124.09 -1.46
CA ARG A 355 107.84 -125.01 -0.31
C ARG A 355 107.37 -126.38 -0.76
N VAL A 356 106.37 -126.43 -1.63
CA VAL A 356 105.85 -127.69 -2.20
C VAL A 356 106.94 -128.44 -2.97
N GLU A 357 107.76 -127.73 -3.75
CA GLU A 357 108.85 -128.35 -4.52
C GLU A 357 110.00 -128.86 -3.62
N ILE A 358 110.34 -128.14 -2.55
CA ILE A 358 111.27 -128.60 -1.51
C ILE A 358 110.73 -129.88 -0.86
N ILE A 359 109.47 -129.90 -0.44
CA ILE A 359 108.83 -131.09 0.16
C ILE A 359 108.80 -132.26 -0.82
N ARG A 360 108.55 -132.00 -2.12
CA ARG A 360 108.56 -133.02 -3.18
C ARG A 360 109.94 -133.67 -3.32
N LEU A 361 110.99 -132.86 -3.35
CA LEU A 361 112.38 -133.33 -3.45
C LEU A 361 112.84 -134.06 -2.17
N GLU A 362 112.43 -133.58 -0.99
CA GLU A 362 112.71 -134.26 0.29
C GLU A 362 112.03 -135.63 0.40
N ARG A 363 110.80 -135.77 -0.13
CA ARG A 363 110.11 -137.07 -0.21
C ARG A 363 110.80 -138.03 -1.19
N LEU A 364 111.27 -137.52 -2.34
CA LEU A 364 112.07 -138.29 -3.30
C LEU A 364 113.38 -138.81 -2.66
N MET A 365 114.02 -138.00 -1.79
CA MET A 365 115.21 -138.40 -1.03
C MET A 365 114.96 -139.55 -0.04
N GLN A 366 113.76 -139.67 0.53
CA GLN A 366 113.44 -140.78 1.45
C GLN A 366 113.22 -142.12 0.72
N THR A 367 113.02 -142.11 -0.59
CA THR A 367 112.71 -143.31 -1.40
C THR A 367 113.88 -143.85 -2.22
N GLU A 368 114.97 -143.10 -2.43
CA GLU A 368 116.11 -143.52 -3.28
C GLU A 368 117.42 -143.71 -2.49
N GLY A 369 118.11 -144.84 -2.74
CA GLY A 369 119.30 -145.29 -2.00
C GLY A 369 120.57 -144.41 -2.14
N LYS A 370 121.47 -144.60 -1.17
CA LYS A 370 122.63 -143.78 -0.72
C LYS A 370 123.60 -143.14 -1.74
N THR A 371 123.48 -143.34 -3.05
CA THR A 371 124.43 -142.79 -4.05
C THR A 371 123.85 -141.74 -4.99
N ARG A 372 122.54 -141.42 -4.91
CA ARG A 372 121.92 -140.24 -5.55
C ARG A 372 121.57 -139.11 -4.57
N SER A 373 121.80 -139.32 -3.27
CA SER A 373 121.39 -138.44 -2.17
C SER A 373 122.14 -137.10 -2.08
N GLU A 374 123.38 -136.98 -2.58
CA GLU A 374 124.15 -135.74 -2.42
C GLU A 374 123.73 -134.64 -3.41
N SER A 375 123.45 -134.99 -4.68
CA SER A 375 123.05 -133.97 -5.67
C SER A 375 121.66 -133.39 -5.41
N ALA A 376 120.71 -134.22 -4.93
CA ALA A 376 119.39 -133.77 -4.52
C ALA A 376 119.43 -132.94 -3.23
N SER A 377 120.35 -133.26 -2.31
CA SER A 377 120.57 -132.46 -1.09
C SER A 377 121.09 -131.06 -1.41
N ILE A 378 122.03 -130.93 -2.36
CA ILE A 378 122.54 -129.63 -2.81
C ILE A 378 121.43 -128.80 -3.48
N GLU A 379 120.55 -129.41 -4.26
CA GLU A 379 119.44 -128.71 -4.91
C GLU A 379 118.35 -128.30 -3.90
N VAL A 380 118.07 -129.13 -2.88
CA VAL A 380 117.17 -128.77 -1.77
C VAL A 380 117.74 -127.60 -0.96
N GLU A 381 119.04 -127.59 -0.66
CA GLU A 381 119.68 -126.45 0.02
C GLU A 381 119.67 -125.19 -0.85
N ARG A 382 119.84 -125.32 -2.17
CA ARG A 382 119.73 -124.20 -3.10
C ARG A 382 118.31 -123.64 -3.18
N LEU A 383 117.30 -124.51 -3.22
CA LEU A 383 115.88 -124.12 -3.20
C LEU A 383 115.49 -123.52 -1.85
N ARG A 384 116.04 -124.01 -0.73
CA ARG A 384 115.88 -123.40 0.60
C ARG A 384 116.48 -122.00 0.64
N ALA A 385 117.72 -121.82 0.16
CA ALA A 385 118.33 -120.49 0.07
C ALA A 385 117.57 -119.55 -0.89
N SER A 386 116.95 -120.09 -1.95
CA SER A 386 116.09 -119.34 -2.85
C SER A 386 114.76 -118.95 -2.20
N LEU A 387 114.16 -119.87 -1.45
CA LEU A 387 112.94 -119.65 -0.67
C LEU A 387 113.20 -118.61 0.43
N ASP A 388 114.30 -118.68 1.16
CA ASP A 388 114.65 -117.70 2.19
C ASP A 388 114.79 -116.29 1.59
N LYS A 389 115.44 -116.16 0.42
CA LYS A 389 115.51 -114.88 -0.30
C LYS A 389 114.13 -114.39 -0.77
N ALA A 390 113.26 -115.28 -1.22
CA ALA A 390 111.91 -114.94 -1.66
C ALA A 390 110.97 -114.61 -0.49
N ILE A 391 111.15 -115.24 0.67
CA ILE A 391 110.49 -114.88 1.94
C ILE A 391 110.92 -113.49 2.37
N VAL A 392 112.22 -113.19 2.39
CA VAL A 392 112.73 -111.84 2.71
C VAL A 392 112.17 -110.79 1.74
N ALA A 393 112.10 -111.10 0.44
CA ALA A 393 111.53 -110.20 -0.55
C ALA A 393 110.02 -109.97 -0.34
N ARG A 394 109.25 -111.01 0.00
CA ARG A 394 107.83 -110.89 0.38
C ARG A 394 107.68 -110.04 1.64
N ASP A 395 108.41 -110.34 2.70
CA ASP A 395 108.35 -109.61 3.98
C ASP A 395 108.63 -108.13 3.82
N GLN A 396 109.57 -107.79 2.93
CA GLN A 396 109.88 -106.41 2.61
C GLN A 396 108.75 -105.71 1.86
N VAL A 397 108.10 -106.40 0.91
CA VAL A 397 106.91 -105.88 0.20
C VAL A 397 105.70 -105.77 1.16
N GLU A 398 105.52 -106.71 2.09
CA GLU A 398 104.48 -106.65 3.12
C GLU A 398 104.70 -105.50 4.11
N LEU A 399 105.95 -105.25 4.52
CA LEU A 399 106.30 -104.10 5.35
C LEU A 399 106.01 -102.78 4.64
N GLU A 400 106.33 -102.68 3.35
CA GLU A 400 106.00 -101.52 2.53
C GLU A 400 104.48 -101.35 2.32
N ALA A 401 103.76 -102.45 2.08
CA ALA A 401 102.29 -102.45 2.02
C ALA A 401 101.68 -102.03 3.37
N GLY A 402 102.20 -102.52 4.50
CA GLY A 402 101.77 -102.14 5.85
C GLY A 402 102.05 -100.68 6.18
N ARG A 403 103.13 -100.09 5.64
CA ARG A 403 103.38 -98.64 5.72
C ARG A 403 102.36 -97.86 4.90
N LEU A 404 102.10 -98.27 3.66
CA LEU A 404 101.07 -97.64 2.82
C LEU A 404 99.65 -97.79 3.40
N ALA A 405 99.34 -98.88 4.11
CA ALA A 405 98.07 -99.06 4.78
C ALA A 405 97.87 -98.02 5.91
N LYS A 406 98.91 -97.77 6.72
CA LYS A 406 98.90 -96.71 7.75
C LYS A 406 98.85 -95.31 7.14
N GLU A 407 99.50 -95.08 6.01
CA GLU A 407 99.40 -93.82 5.27
C GLU A 407 98.01 -93.61 4.68
N LEU A 408 97.38 -94.68 4.15
CA LEU A 408 96.00 -94.67 3.66
C LEU A 408 95.02 -94.36 4.78
N GLU A 409 95.16 -95.01 5.94
CA GLU A 409 94.31 -94.76 7.12
C GLU A 409 94.41 -93.29 7.58
N LYS A 410 95.64 -92.73 7.62
CA LYS A 410 95.84 -91.30 7.91
C LYS A 410 95.20 -90.40 6.85
N SER A 411 95.35 -90.74 5.57
CA SER A 411 94.74 -89.98 4.47
C SER A 411 93.22 -90.03 4.49
N GLN A 412 92.63 -91.18 4.85
CA GLN A 412 91.18 -91.35 5.03
C GLN A 412 90.66 -90.60 6.25
N MET A 413 91.40 -90.60 7.36
CA MET A 413 91.08 -89.78 8.54
C MET A 413 91.10 -88.28 8.19
N MET A 414 92.08 -87.82 7.42
CA MET A 414 92.13 -86.42 6.95
C MET A 414 90.96 -86.10 6.02
N LEU A 415 90.61 -86.99 5.09
CA LEU A 415 89.42 -86.85 4.25
C LEU A 415 88.15 -86.72 5.10
N GLY A 416 88.00 -87.55 6.14
CA GLY A 416 86.87 -87.46 7.09
C GLY A 416 86.80 -86.11 7.80
N LYS A 417 87.93 -85.58 8.27
CA LYS A 417 87.98 -84.22 8.88
C LYS A 417 87.59 -83.13 7.89
N HIS A 418 88.04 -83.22 6.63
CA HIS A 418 87.62 -82.27 5.59
C HIS A 418 86.13 -82.37 5.27
N GLN A 419 85.55 -83.59 5.30
CA GLN A 419 84.10 -83.80 5.14
C GLN A 419 83.30 -83.20 6.29
N GLU A 420 83.70 -83.42 7.54
CA GLU A 420 83.06 -82.79 8.72
C GLU A 420 83.15 -81.25 8.67
N ALA A 421 84.31 -80.71 8.28
CA ALA A 421 84.49 -79.27 8.10
C ALA A 421 83.57 -78.71 7.00
N ALA A 422 83.38 -79.43 5.88
CA ALA A 422 82.47 -79.03 4.82
C ALA A 422 81.00 -79.14 5.21
N GLU A 423 80.61 -80.13 6.02
CA GLU A 423 79.25 -80.23 6.56
C GLU A 423 78.93 -79.07 7.50
N ASN A 424 79.88 -78.67 8.34
CA ASN A 424 79.73 -77.49 9.20
C ASN A 424 79.64 -76.20 8.37
N ALA A 425 80.49 -76.03 7.36
CA ALA A 425 80.42 -74.90 6.42
C ALA A 425 79.09 -74.86 5.63
N LYS A 426 78.52 -76.03 5.31
CA LYS A 426 77.22 -76.14 4.65
C LYS A 426 76.08 -75.68 5.57
N LYS A 427 76.08 -76.08 6.85
CA LYS A 427 75.07 -75.63 7.84
C LYS A 427 75.13 -74.12 8.04
N GLU A 428 76.34 -73.55 8.09
CA GLU A 428 76.55 -72.11 8.20
C GLU A 428 76.05 -71.37 6.96
N TYR A 429 76.32 -71.88 5.76
CA TYR A 429 75.77 -71.36 4.51
C TYR A 429 74.23 -71.38 4.48
N GLU A 430 73.60 -72.49 4.88
CA GLU A 430 72.14 -72.60 4.95
C GLU A 430 71.53 -71.62 5.95
N ARG A 431 72.19 -71.40 7.09
CA ARG A 431 71.77 -70.39 8.07
C ARG A 431 71.82 -68.97 7.49
N VAL A 432 72.94 -68.59 6.89
CA VAL A 432 73.12 -67.26 6.28
C VAL A 432 72.15 -67.04 5.12
N LEU A 433 71.85 -68.09 4.33
CA LEU A 433 70.85 -68.02 3.26
C LEU A 433 69.44 -67.77 3.81
N ASN A 434 69.07 -68.42 4.92
CA ASN A 434 67.78 -68.19 5.58
C ASN A 434 67.68 -66.77 6.16
N GLU A 435 68.75 -66.28 6.80
CA GLU A 435 68.83 -64.90 7.30
C GLU A 435 68.70 -63.89 6.13
N LEU A 436 69.35 -64.14 4.99
CA LEU A 436 69.22 -63.34 3.78
C LEU A 436 67.78 -63.31 3.24
N THR A 437 67.06 -64.43 3.28
CA THR A 437 65.66 -64.47 2.84
C THR A 437 64.73 -63.69 3.77
N LEU A 438 64.92 -63.79 5.09
CA LEU A 438 64.10 -63.07 6.07
C LEU A 438 64.24 -61.55 5.92
N VAL A 439 65.48 -61.05 5.84
CA VAL A 439 65.73 -59.61 5.68
C VAL A 439 65.18 -59.10 4.34
N ARG A 440 65.19 -59.93 3.29
CA ARG A 440 64.58 -59.58 1.99
C ARG A 440 63.07 -59.45 2.09
N ASP A 441 62.42 -60.36 2.79
CA ASP A 441 60.97 -60.35 2.99
C ASP A 441 60.54 -59.16 3.85
N GLU A 442 61.27 -58.85 4.93
CA GLU A 442 61.06 -57.67 5.77
C GLU A 442 61.17 -56.36 4.96
N ARG A 443 62.20 -56.24 4.12
CA ARG A 443 62.35 -55.08 3.21
C ARG A 443 61.15 -54.94 2.27
N ASP A 444 60.69 -56.04 1.69
CA ASP A 444 59.58 -56.02 0.73
C ASP A 444 58.24 -55.72 1.42
N GLN A 445 58.06 -56.16 2.67
CA GLN A 445 56.93 -55.75 3.52
C GLN A 445 56.95 -54.24 3.81
N LEU A 446 58.09 -53.69 4.24
CA LEU A 446 58.23 -52.25 4.51
C LEU A 446 57.96 -51.40 3.26
N ARG A 447 58.43 -51.82 2.08
CA ARG A 447 58.13 -51.15 0.80
C ARG A 447 56.64 -51.13 0.48
N ASN A 448 55.95 -52.24 0.73
CA ASN A 448 54.51 -52.34 0.50
C ASN A 448 53.72 -51.49 1.49
N GLU A 449 54.15 -51.40 2.74
CA GLU A 449 53.51 -50.60 3.79
C GLU A 449 53.64 -49.09 3.51
N ILE A 450 54.83 -48.62 3.13
CA ILE A 450 55.06 -47.24 2.67
C ILE A 450 54.15 -46.91 1.48
N ARG A 451 54.07 -47.80 0.48
CA ARG A 451 53.21 -47.60 -0.70
C ARG A 451 51.72 -47.54 -0.32
N ARG A 452 51.27 -48.34 0.64
CA ARG A 452 49.89 -48.30 1.15
C ARG A 452 49.57 -46.97 1.82
N ILE A 453 50.45 -46.48 2.71
CA ILE A 453 50.26 -45.21 3.41
C ILE A 453 50.23 -44.04 2.41
N GLN A 454 51.13 -44.03 1.42
CA GLN A 454 51.14 -43.00 0.36
C GLN A 454 49.86 -43.02 -0.47
N GLN A 455 49.37 -44.20 -0.88
CA GLN A 455 48.10 -44.32 -1.60
C GLN A 455 46.91 -43.87 -0.74
N GLN A 456 46.89 -44.23 0.54
CA GLN A 456 45.83 -43.83 1.46
C GLN A 456 45.83 -42.30 1.66
N GLN A 457 46.99 -41.67 1.82
CA GLN A 457 47.10 -40.20 1.86
C GLN A 457 46.60 -39.54 0.57
N GLN A 458 46.90 -40.12 -0.59
CA GLN A 458 46.46 -39.57 -1.88
C GLN A 458 44.94 -39.67 -2.07
N VAL A 459 44.33 -40.79 -1.67
CA VAL A 459 42.88 -40.98 -1.74
C VAL A 459 42.17 -40.03 -0.78
N ILE A 460 42.60 -39.98 0.49
CA ILE A 460 42.03 -39.06 1.48
C ILE A 460 42.18 -37.60 1.02
N GLY A 461 43.36 -37.22 0.51
CA GLY A 461 43.60 -35.89 -0.02
C GLY A 461 42.72 -35.53 -1.22
N ASN A 462 42.49 -36.47 -2.14
CA ASN A 462 41.61 -36.24 -3.30
C ASN A 462 40.13 -36.14 -2.90
N GLU A 463 39.66 -36.97 -1.98
CA GLU A 463 38.28 -36.90 -1.46
C GLU A 463 38.03 -35.60 -0.68
N GLU A 464 39.00 -35.18 0.14
CA GLU A 464 38.93 -33.92 0.86
C GLU A 464 39.01 -32.71 -0.07
N LEU A 465 39.86 -32.75 -1.10
CA LEU A 465 39.92 -31.70 -2.12
C LEU A 465 38.58 -31.57 -2.88
N ALA A 466 37.96 -32.70 -3.22
CA ALA A 466 36.64 -32.70 -3.86
C ALA A 466 35.55 -32.12 -2.94
N LYS A 467 35.57 -32.46 -1.64
CA LYS A 467 34.65 -31.90 -0.64
C LYS A 467 34.86 -30.40 -0.46
N LEU A 468 36.10 -29.94 -0.30
CA LEU A 468 36.43 -28.52 -0.19
C LEU A 468 36.03 -27.75 -1.44
N GLN A 469 36.24 -28.31 -2.64
CA GLN A 469 35.76 -27.70 -3.88
C GLN A 469 34.23 -27.58 -3.92
N HIS A 470 33.51 -28.59 -3.44
CA HIS A 470 32.06 -28.54 -3.33
C HIS A 470 31.57 -27.48 -2.33
N ASP A 471 32.16 -27.45 -1.14
CA ASP A 471 31.82 -26.49 -0.08
C ASP A 471 32.11 -25.05 -0.53
N VAL A 472 33.23 -24.82 -1.22
CA VAL A 472 33.55 -23.50 -1.82
C VAL A 472 32.53 -23.11 -2.88
N GLN A 473 32.09 -24.04 -3.74
CA GLN A 473 31.04 -23.74 -4.72
C GLN A 473 29.70 -23.39 -4.06
N LEU A 474 29.33 -24.07 -2.97
CA LEU A 474 28.13 -23.74 -2.20
C LEU A 474 28.24 -22.35 -1.57
N ALA A 475 29.38 -22.05 -0.93
CA ALA A 475 29.63 -20.73 -0.34
C ALA A 475 29.59 -19.60 -1.39
N ILE A 476 30.11 -19.83 -2.60
CA ILE A 476 30.02 -18.88 -3.71
C ILE A 476 28.56 -18.64 -4.11
N ARG A 477 27.75 -19.70 -4.25
CA ARG A 477 26.31 -19.56 -4.57
C ARG A 477 25.55 -18.80 -3.49
N GLU A 478 25.85 -19.04 -2.22
CA GLU A 478 25.22 -18.32 -1.11
C GLU A 478 25.64 -16.84 -1.08
N ARG A 479 26.93 -16.56 -1.31
CA ARG A 479 27.44 -15.20 -1.47
C ARG A 479 26.72 -14.47 -2.61
N ASP A 480 26.55 -15.11 -3.76
CA ASP A 480 25.89 -14.49 -4.92
C ASP A 480 24.40 -14.21 -4.65
N LYS A 481 23.72 -15.09 -3.90
CA LYS A 481 22.34 -14.82 -3.41
C LYS A 481 22.30 -13.62 -2.47
N LEU A 482 23.22 -13.54 -1.50
CA LEU A 482 23.30 -12.41 -0.57
C LEU A 482 23.62 -11.10 -1.30
N ALA A 483 24.52 -11.14 -2.28
CA ALA A 483 24.83 -9.98 -3.12
C ALA A 483 23.59 -9.48 -3.87
N ALA A 484 22.78 -10.38 -4.45
CA ALA A 484 21.52 -10.01 -5.11
C ALA A 484 20.49 -9.41 -4.15
N ILE A 485 20.43 -9.90 -2.90
CA ILE A 485 19.55 -9.31 -1.86
C ILE A 485 20.03 -7.90 -1.49
N LEU A 486 21.34 -7.70 -1.34
CA LEU A 486 21.92 -6.38 -1.05
C LEU A 486 21.65 -5.40 -2.21
N GLU A 487 21.82 -5.82 -3.46
CA GLU A 487 21.53 -4.98 -4.64
C GLU A 487 20.04 -4.58 -4.69
N ASN A 488 19.13 -5.49 -4.33
CA ASN A 488 17.70 -5.16 -4.25
C ASN A 488 17.37 -4.21 -3.10
N ARG A 489 18.03 -4.35 -1.94
CA ARG A 489 17.91 -3.41 -0.81
C ARG A 489 18.41 -2.01 -1.20
N GLU A 490 19.52 -1.94 -1.94
CA GLU A 490 20.10 -0.70 -2.44
C GLU A 490 19.12 0.01 -3.40
N LYS A 491 18.56 -0.71 -4.38
CA LYS A 491 17.50 -0.18 -5.27
C LYS A 491 16.26 0.31 -4.52
N HIS A 492 15.90 -0.34 -3.40
CA HIS A 492 14.79 0.12 -2.57
C HIS A 492 15.15 1.40 -1.80
N SER A 493 16.37 1.47 -1.27
CA SER A 493 16.92 2.67 -0.62
C SER A 493 16.90 3.87 -1.58
N GLU A 494 17.37 3.70 -2.82
CA GLU A 494 17.35 4.75 -3.84
C GLU A 494 15.92 5.25 -4.16
N LYS A 495 14.92 4.36 -4.15
CA LYS A 495 13.51 4.76 -4.35
C LYS A 495 12.99 5.60 -3.18
N ILE A 496 13.35 5.23 -1.95
CA ILE A 496 12.98 5.99 -0.75
C ILE A 496 13.66 7.37 -0.79
N GLU A 497 14.93 7.43 -1.20
CA GLU A 497 15.68 8.68 -1.31
C GLU A 497 15.04 9.63 -2.34
N LYS A 498 14.67 9.13 -3.52
CA LYS A 498 13.92 9.91 -4.54
C LYS A 498 12.56 10.41 -4.03
N LEU A 499 11.84 9.60 -3.24
CA LEU A 499 10.58 10.03 -2.62
C LEU A 499 10.82 11.14 -1.60
N ARG A 500 11.89 11.03 -0.81
CA ARG A 500 12.28 12.05 0.16
C ARG A 500 12.63 13.37 -0.53
N GLU A 501 13.38 13.33 -1.63
CA GLU A 501 13.70 14.53 -2.42
C GLU A 501 12.44 15.21 -2.97
N LYS A 502 11.46 14.44 -3.46
CA LYS A 502 10.17 14.99 -3.90
C LYS A 502 9.41 15.68 -2.78
N LEU A 503 9.31 15.02 -1.62
CA LEU A 503 8.63 15.59 -0.45
C LEU A 503 9.36 16.84 0.05
N GLU A 504 10.69 16.89 0.01
CA GLU A 504 11.45 18.11 0.33
C GLU A 504 11.18 19.23 -0.67
N ALA A 505 11.02 18.93 -1.96
CA ALA A 505 10.67 19.91 -2.98
C ALA A 505 9.23 20.46 -2.78
N GLU A 506 8.25 19.59 -2.54
CA GLU A 506 6.86 19.98 -2.23
C GLU A 506 6.79 20.84 -0.96
N ASN A 507 7.55 20.48 0.07
CA ASN A 507 7.59 21.25 1.31
C ASN A 507 8.18 22.65 1.09
N LYS A 508 9.24 22.77 0.28
CA LYS A 508 9.78 24.07 -0.15
C LYS A 508 8.76 24.87 -0.94
N GLN A 509 7.99 24.25 -1.82
CA GLN A 509 6.95 24.94 -2.59
C GLN A 509 5.83 25.47 -1.68
N LEU A 510 5.30 24.63 -0.78
CA LEU A 510 4.31 25.04 0.22
C LEU A 510 4.83 26.16 1.12
N GLN A 511 6.13 26.14 1.43
CA GLN A 511 6.78 27.20 2.19
C GLN A 511 6.77 28.53 1.41
N VAL A 512 7.06 28.51 0.11
CA VAL A 512 6.99 29.70 -0.76
C VAL A 512 5.56 30.23 -0.88
N GLU A 513 4.57 29.34 -1.09
CA GLU A 513 3.15 29.71 -1.17
C GLU A 513 2.66 30.33 0.14
N ARG A 514 3.04 29.74 1.28
CA ARG A 514 2.78 30.31 2.61
C ARG A 514 3.38 31.72 2.73
N ASP A 515 4.64 31.90 2.36
CA ASP A 515 5.31 33.19 2.46
C ASP A 515 4.64 34.24 1.56
N GLN A 516 4.17 33.84 0.38
CA GLN A 516 3.35 34.70 -0.50
C GLN A 516 2.02 35.09 0.14
N LEU A 517 1.30 34.16 0.77
CA LEU A 517 0.06 34.44 1.47
C LEU A 517 0.27 35.38 2.66
N VAL A 518 1.38 35.21 3.40
CA VAL A 518 1.77 36.13 4.47
C VAL A 518 1.97 37.54 3.91
N ILE A 519 2.72 37.70 2.81
CA ILE A 519 2.91 39.00 2.16
C ILE A 519 1.58 39.61 1.70
N GLN A 520 0.65 38.80 1.18
CA GLN A 520 -0.68 39.29 0.79
C GLN A 520 -1.49 39.76 1.99
N LEU A 521 -1.46 39.00 3.10
CA LEU A 521 -2.11 39.37 4.35
C LEU A 521 -1.55 40.68 4.89
N GLU A 522 -0.23 40.85 4.94
CA GLU A 522 0.42 42.10 5.33
C GLU A 522 -0.06 43.28 4.48
N LYS A 523 -0.11 43.14 3.15
CA LYS A 523 -0.63 44.19 2.25
C LYS A 523 -2.10 44.53 2.51
N SER A 524 -2.94 43.52 2.76
CA SER A 524 -4.36 43.74 3.08
C SER A 524 -4.53 44.42 4.44
N GLN A 525 -3.67 44.09 5.40
CA GLN A 525 -3.67 44.70 6.72
C GLN A 525 -3.24 46.17 6.64
N ASP A 526 -2.23 46.49 5.81
CA ASP A 526 -1.84 47.87 5.51
C ASP A 526 -2.97 48.65 4.85
N MET A 527 -3.69 48.07 3.88
CA MET A 527 -4.86 48.73 3.27
C MET A 527 -5.98 48.98 4.28
N LEU A 528 -6.26 48.02 5.16
CA LEU A 528 -7.22 48.21 6.26
C LEU A 528 -6.78 49.32 7.22
N MET A 529 -5.50 49.39 7.53
CA MET A 529 -4.95 50.44 8.38
C MET A 529 -5.11 51.82 7.73
N ASN A 530 -4.87 51.93 6.42
CA ASN A 530 -5.11 53.15 5.64
C ASN A 530 -6.59 53.53 5.62
N PHE A 531 -7.50 52.59 5.34
CA PHE A 531 -8.94 52.85 5.38
C PHE A 531 -9.41 53.30 6.76
N GLN A 532 -8.88 52.69 7.83
CA GLN A 532 -9.17 53.12 9.20
C GLN A 532 -8.69 54.56 9.44
N GLN A 533 -7.53 54.92 8.90
CA GLN A 533 -6.98 56.26 9.00
C GLN A 533 -7.85 57.28 8.25
N GLU A 534 -8.25 56.95 7.03
CA GLU A 534 -9.16 57.76 6.19
C GLU A 534 -10.53 57.95 6.85
N LEU A 535 -11.08 56.88 7.42
CA LEU A 535 -12.34 56.92 8.17
C LEU A 535 -12.23 57.86 9.36
N ASN A 536 -11.18 57.73 10.17
CA ASN A 536 -10.94 58.61 11.32
C ASN A 536 -10.77 60.07 10.89
N THR A 537 -10.10 60.35 9.77
CA THR A 537 -10.00 61.72 9.24
C THR A 537 -11.35 62.25 8.77
N SER A 538 -12.16 61.42 8.09
CA SER A 538 -13.49 61.81 7.64
C SER A 538 -14.43 62.05 8.81
N GLU A 539 -14.39 61.21 9.84
CA GLU A 539 -15.13 61.42 11.09
C GLU A 539 -14.72 62.72 11.77
N ALA A 540 -13.42 63.01 11.87
CA ALA A 540 -12.93 64.26 12.43
C ALA A 540 -13.38 65.50 11.62
N GLU A 541 -13.41 65.42 10.29
CA GLU A 541 -13.96 66.47 9.43
C GLU A 541 -15.46 66.65 9.62
N LEU A 542 -16.20 65.55 9.77
CA LEU A 542 -17.64 65.55 10.00
C LEU A 542 -17.97 66.14 11.38
N GLU A 543 -17.15 65.87 12.39
CA GLU A 543 -17.22 66.49 13.72
C GLU A 543 -17.01 68.01 13.62
N ARG A 544 -15.97 68.46 12.90
CA ARG A 544 -15.74 69.89 12.64
C ARG A 544 -16.90 70.54 11.92
N GLN A 545 -17.45 69.89 10.88
CA GLN A 545 -18.63 70.39 10.17
C GLN A 545 -19.86 70.46 11.10
N ARG A 546 -20.05 69.49 12.01
CA ARG A 546 -21.13 69.53 13.01
C ARG A 546 -20.96 70.67 14.01
N GLU A 547 -19.72 70.97 14.41
CA GLU A 547 -19.41 72.12 15.26
C GLU A 547 -19.64 73.44 14.52
N GLU A 548 -19.24 73.53 13.26
CA GLU A 548 -19.50 74.68 12.37
C GLU A 548 -21.01 74.92 12.24
N VAL A 549 -21.80 73.86 11.98
CA VAL A 549 -23.26 73.93 11.91
C VAL A 549 -23.86 74.37 13.25
N ARG A 550 -23.36 73.85 14.38
CA ARG A 550 -23.80 74.29 15.72
C ARG A 550 -23.49 75.77 15.95
N ARG A 551 -22.32 76.23 15.52
CA ARG A 551 -21.90 77.63 15.63
C ARG A 551 -22.76 78.54 14.77
N LEU A 552 -23.03 78.15 13.52
CA LEU A 552 -23.93 78.87 12.60
C LEU A 552 -25.37 78.90 13.13
N GLN A 553 -25.86 77.81 13.72
CA GLN A 553 -27.18 77.76 14.38
C GLN A 553 -27.25 78.66 15.62
N GLN A 554 -26.20 78.72 16.44
CA GLN A 554 -26.12 79.67 17.57
C GLN A 554 -26.09 81.12 17.09
N MET A 555 -25.35 81.43 16.02
CA MET A 555 -25.35 82.76 15.42
C MET A 555 -26.72 83.13 14.82
N GLN A 556 -27.44 82.17 14.24
CA GLN A 556 -28.78 82.38 13.70
C GLN A 556 -29.84 82.60 14.81
N GLN A 557 -29.68 81.96 15.98
CA GLN A 557 -30.53 82.21 17.15
C GLN A 557 -30.27 83.57 17.81
N GLN A 558 -29.04 84.10 17.75
CA GLN A 558 -28.71 85.42 18.30
C GLN A 558 -29.00 86.59 17.34
N ALA A 559 -29.23 86.33 16.06
CA ALA A 559 -29.42 87.37 15.03
C ALA A 559 -30.71 87.24 14.20
N THR A 560 -31.88 87.07 14.84
CA THR A 560 -33.18 87.23 14.16
C THR A 560 -34.07 88.29 14.84
N PRO A 561 -34.06 89.55 14.36
CA PRO A 561 -35.02 90.58 14.78
C PRO A 561 -36.48 90.24 14.44
N ASP A 562 -36.70 89.29 13.52
CA ASP A 562 -38.00 89.04 12.89
C ASP A 562 -38.98 88.22 13.75
N ARG A 563 -38.49 87.41 14.71
CA ARG A 563 -39.39 86.57 15.53
C ARG A 563 -40.09 87.36 16.64
N ALA A 564 -39.37 88.28 17.29
CA ALA A 564 -39.93 89.15 18.33
C ALA A 564 -40.96 90.15 17.77
N VAL A 565 -40.75 90.65 16.54
CA VAL A 565 -41.67 91.58 15.86
C VAL A 565 -42.93 90.87 15.34
N LYS A 566 -42.79 89.61 14.89
CA LYS A 566 -43.94 88.81 14.43
C LYS A 566 -44.87 88.40 15.58
N GLU A 567 -44.31 88.02 16.72
CA GLU A 567 -45.11 87.70 17.92
C GLU A 567 -45.82 88.93 18.50
N THR A 568 -45.21 90.12 18.44
CA THR A 568 -45.88 91.37 18.85
C THR A 568 -46.98 91.80 17.88
N LEU A 569 -46.81 91.59 16.57
CA LEU A 569 -47.83 91.85 15.55
C LEU A 569 -49.06 90.94 15.73
N GLU A 570 -48.85 89.65 15.97
CA GLU A 570 -49.92 88.68 16.23
C GLU A 570 -50.68 88.98 17.53
N ALA A 571 -49.99 89.42 18.58
CA ALA A 571 -50.61 89.82 19.84
C ALA A 571 -51.51 91.06 19.68
N GLN A 572 -51.05 92.10 18.96
CA GLN A 572 -51.86 93.30 18.70
C GLN A 572 -53.07 93.00 17.79
N GLN A 573 -52.94 92.10 16.83
CA GLN A 573 -54.07 91.68 15.98
C GLN A 573 -55.17 90.95 16.76
N ARG A 574 -54.80 90.12 17.75
CA ARG A 574 -55.78 89.46 18.64
C ARG A 574 -56.55 90.47 19.50
N GLU A 575 -55.88 91.52 19.97
CA GLU A 575 -56.49 92.55 20.80
C GLU A 575 -57.49 93.43 20.01
N VAL A 576 -57.16 93.78 18.76
CA VAL A 576 -58.10 94.45 17.83
C VAL A 576 -59.35 93.59 17.62
N HIS A 577 -59.19 92.28 17.47
CA HIS A 577 -60.32 91.37 17.29
C HIS A 577 -61.23 91.33 18.54
N ARG A 578 -60.63 91.30 19.73
CA ARG A 578 -61.34 91.30 21.02
C ARG A 578 -62.14 92.59 21.22
N LEU A 579 -61.52 93.75 20.98
CA LEU A 579 -62.18 95.05 21.10
C LEU A 579 -63.32 95.22 20.08
N THR A 580 -63.14 94.70 18.86
CA THR A 580 -64.19 94.73 17.81
C THR A 580 -65.44 93.96 18.25
N GLN A 581 -65.27 92.76 18.83
CA GLN A 581 -66.39 91.99 19.39
C GLN A 581 -67.07 92.73 20.56
N GLN A 582 -66.30 93.42 21.39
CA GLN A 582 -66.84 94.22 22.49
C GLN A 582 -67.70 95.40 22.00
N VAL A 583 -67.27 96.10 20.92
CA VAL A 583 -68.07 97.17 20.29
C VAL A 583 -69.38 96.62 19.71
N GLN A 584 -69.34 95.46 19.05
CA GLN A 584 -70.55 94.83 18.50
C GLN A 584 -71.56 94.51 19.61
N HIS A 585 -71.10 93.97 20.74
CA HIS A 585 -71.96 93.68 21.89
C HIS A 585 -72.56 94.95 22.50
N LEU A 586 -71.73 95.98 22.75
CA LEU A 586 -72.20 97.26 23.28
C LEU A 586 -73.22 97.93 22.35
N THR A 587 -73.05 97.81 21.03
CA THR A 587 -73.99 98.34 20.02
C THR A 587 -75.34 97.65 20.08
N GLN A 588 -75.37 96.34 20.32
CA GLN A 588 -76.63 95.60 20.50
C GLN A 588 -77.36 96.05 21.76
N GLU A 589 -76.65 96.21 22.89
CA GLU A 589 -77.23 96.67 24.15
C GLU A 589 -77.76 98.12 24.05
N HIS A 590 -77.00 99.01 23.39
CA HIS A 590 -77.45 100.37 23.09
C HIS A 590 -78.79 100.38 22.33
N ASN A 591 -78.91 99.54 21.30
CA ASN A 591 -80.12 99.47 20.49
C ASN A 591 -81.33 98.94 21.27
N LYS A 592 -81.12 98.00 22.20
CA LYS A 592 -82.19 97.52 23.09
C LYS A 592 -82.66 98.62 24.03
N GLU A 593 -81.74 99.34 24.67
CA GLU A 593 -82.08 100.39 25.62
C GLU A 593 -82.79 101.56 24.93
N ARG A 594 -82.36 101.91 23.71
CA ARG A 594 -83.07 102.88 22.87
C ARG A 594 -84.48 102.43 22.50
N GLN A 595 -84.67 101.15 22.17
CA GLN A 595 -86.02 100.61 21.93
C GLN A 595 -86.88 100.65 23.20
N HIS A 596 -86.30 100.42 24.38
CA HIS A 596 -87.00 100.56 25.66
C HIS A 596 -87.43 102.00 25.92
N ALA A 597 -86.58 102.99 25.62
CA ALA A 597 -86.93 104.40 25.70
C ALA A 597 -88.10 104.75 24.75
N GLU A 598 -88.03 104.32 23.48
CA GLU A 598 -89.09 104.56 22.49
C GLU A 598 -90.43 103.89 22.87
N GLN A 599 -90.39 102.72 23.52
CA GLN A 599 -91.58 102.05 24.02
C GLN A 599 -92.19 102.78 25.22
N ALA A 600 -91.36 103.25 26.16
CA ALA A 600 -91.80 104.05 27.29
C ALA A 600 -92.41 105.39 26.82
N GLU A 601 -91.81 106.05 25.82
CA GLU A 601 -92.37 107.26 25.20
C GLU A 601 -93.73 107.03 24.54
N LYS A 602 -93.90 105.94 23.79
CA LYS A 602 -95.21 105.56 23.24
C LYS A 602 -96.23 105.33 24.35
N ARG A 603 -95.82 104.72 25.48
CA ARG A 603 -96.69 104.52 26.63
C ARG A 603 -97.06 105.82 27.30
N ILE A 604 -96.13 106.77 27.43
CA ILE A 604 -96.41 108.14 27.87
C ILE A 604 -97.44 108.81 26.98
N GLN A 605 -97.27 108.76 25.65
CA GLN A 605 -98.22 109.36 24.70
C GLN A 605 -99.62 108.75 24.82
N GLU A 606 -99.70 107.42 25.00
CA GLU A 606 -100.96 106.72 25.20
C GLU A 606 -101.62 107.08 26.53
N LEU A 607 -100.86 107.13 27.63
CA LEU A 607 -101.32 107.55 28.95
C LEU A 607 -101.73 109.03 28.97
N GLN A 608 -101.03 109.91 28.26
CA GLN A 608 -101.38 111.32 28.09
C GLN A 608 -102.67 111.50 27.28
N ARG A 609 -102.88 110.68 26.24
CA ARG A 609 -104.13 110.65 25.48
C ARG A 609 -105.30 110.16 26.33
N GLN A 610 -105.07 109.16 27.20
CA GLN A 610 -106.06 108.69 28.16
C GLN A 610 -106.35 109.75 29.24
N LEU A 611 -105.34 110.49 29.70
CA LEU A 611 -105.48 111.63 30.61
C LEU A 611 -106.34 112.76 29.99
N ALA A 612 -106.09 113.10 28.72
CA ALA A 612 -106.85 114.11 27.98
C ALA A 612 -108.34 113.71 27.82
N ASN A 613 -108.61 112.43 27.57
CA ASN A 613 -109.97 111.91 27.48
C ASN A 613 -110.68 111.84 28.85
N ALA A 614 -109.95 111.50 29.92
CA ALA A 614 -110.49 111.45 31.28
C ALA A 614 -110.80 112.85 31.84
N GLY A 615 -110.10 113.90 31.40
CA GLY A 615 -110.41 115.29 31.77
C GLY A 615 -111.69 115.86 31.13
N ALA A 616 -112.21 115.22 30.07
CA ALA A 616 -113.44 115.62 29.39
C ALA A 616 -114.71 114.91 29.93
N SER A 617 -114.53 113.90 30.77
CA SER A 617 -115.60 113.17 31.45
C SER A 617 -115.52 113.46 32.94
N SER A 618 -116.63 113.40 33.68
CA SER A 618 -116.72 113.62 35.13
C SER A 618 -115.96 112.55 35.96
N ALA A 619 -114.67 112.34 35.70
CA ALA A 619 -113.80 111.41 36.39
C ALA A 619 -113.27 112.03 37.70
N ASN A 620 -113.21 111.23 38.77
CA ASN A 620 -112.75 111.66 40.09
C ASN A 620 -111.31 112.23 40.02
N GLU A 621 -111.06 113.33 40.73
CA GLU A 621 -109.76 114.01 40.78
C GLU A 621 -108.62 113.07 41.26
N ALA A 622 -108.93 112.11 42.14
CA ALA A 622 -108.00 111.06 42.57
C ALA A 622 -107.55 110.12 41.44
N GLN A 623 -108.41 109.85 40.44
CA GLN A 623 -108.03 109.04 39.29
C GLN A 623 -107.13 109.83 38.34
N LEU A 624 -107.44 111.09 38.05
CA LEU A 624 -106.59 111.96 37.23
C LEU A 624 -105.19 112.11 37.85
N GLU A 625 -105.09 112.22 39.17
CA GLU A 625 -103.82 112.28 39.87
C GLU A 625 -103.05 110.95 39.83
N GLN A 626 -103.74 109.80 39.86
CA GLN A 626 -103.12 108.49 39.61
C GLN A 626 -102.58 108.37 38.18
N TRP A 627 -103.32 108.82 37.17
CA TRP A 627 -102.86 108.83 35.78
C TRP A 627 -101.69 109.79 35.56
N ARG A 628 -101.69 110.97 36.20
CA ARG A 628 -100.52 111.88 36.20
C ARG A 628 -99.29 111.23 36.83
N LYS A 629 -99.45 110.54 37.96
CA LYS A 629 -98.35 109.77 38.57
C LYS A 629 -97.84 108.66 37.66
N LEU A 630 -98.72 107.94 36.97
CA LEU A 630 -98.32 106.91 35.99
C LEU A 630 -97.54 107.50 34.81
N VAL A 631 -98.01 108.61 34.25
CA VAL A 631 -97.28 109.34 33.20
C VAL A 631 -95.91 109.80 33.69
N GLU A 632 -95.82 110.36 34.90
CA GLU A 632 -94.56 110.81 35.46
C GLU A 632 -93.60 109.64 35.72
N THR A 633 -94.10 108.48 36.18
CA THR A 633 -93.27 107.28 36.34
C THR A 633 -92.78 106.70 35.02
N GLU A 634 -93.60 106.69 33.97
CA GLU A 634 -93.16 106.25 32.64
C GLU A 634 -92.20 107.25 32.00
N LYS A 635 -92.37 108.54 32.26
CA LYS A 635 -91.41 109.59 31.87
C LYS A 635 -90.05 109.40 32.52
N GLN A 636 -90.02 109.11 33.81
CA GLN A 636 -88.77 108.76 34.49
C GLN A 636 -88.14 107.48 33.94
N ARG A 637 -88.93 106.49 33.49
CA ARG A 637 -88.42 105.29 32.82
C ARG A 637 -87.83 105.60 31.45
N ALA A 638 -88.51 106.40 30.64
CA ALA A 638 -88.01 106.84 29.33
C ALA A 638 -86.71 107.63 29.48
N ASP A 639 -86.68 108.63 30.37
CA ASP A 639 -85.50 109.46 30.63
C ASP A 639 -84.30 108.63 31.13
N ASN A 640 -84.55 107.61 31.97
CA ASN A 640 -83.50 106.71 32.46
C ASN A 640 -82.98 105.78 31.35
N ALA A 641 -83.86 105.21 30.53
CA ALA A 641 -83.47 104.40 29.39
C ALA A 641 -82.69 105.21 28.34
N GLU A 642 -83.11 106.45 28.07
CA GLU A 642 -82.39 107.34 27.16
C GLU A 642 -81.01 107.74 27.70
N LYS A 643 -80.89 107.99 29.02
CA LYS A 643 -79.58 108.22 29.66
C LYS A 643 -78.67 107.00 29.54
N ASN A 644 -79.19 105.80 29.81
CA ASN A 644 -78.44 104.55 29.69
C ASN A 644 -77.97 104.30 28.25
N ALA A 645 -78.85 104.53 27.26
CA ALA A 645 -78.49 104.47 25.84
C ALA A 645 -77.38 105.48 25.52
N ASN A 646 -77.50 106.73 25.94
CA ASN A 646 -76.47 107.75 25.71
C ASN A 646 -75.12 107.41 26.38
N GLU A 647 -75.12 106.78 27.55
CA GLU A 647 -73.90 106.28 28.18
C GLU A 647 -73.27 105.12 27.40
N LEU A 648 -74.07 104.17 26.93
CA LEU A 648 -73.62 103.08 26.07
C LEU A 648 -73.04 103.62 24.76
N GLN A 649 -73.66 104.64 24.17
CA GLN A 649 -73.15 105.30 22.95
C GLN A 649 -71.78 105.94 23.17
N LYS A 650 -71.57 106.61 24.32
CA LYS A 650 -70.25 107.15 24.67
C LYS A 650 -69.21 106.04 24.83
N ARG A 651 -69.58 104.91 25.45
CA ARG A 651 -68.70 103.75 25.62
C ARG A 651 -68.31 103.12 24.28
N ILE A 652 -69.27 102.97 23.36
CA ILE A 652 -69.04 102.51 21.99
C ILE A 652 -68.02 103.42 21.29
N GLN A 653 -68.24 104.73 21.30
CA GLN A 653 -67.33 105.70 20.66
C GLN A 653 -65.91 105.65 21.24
N THR A 654 -65.75 105.46 22.55
CA THR A 654 -64.42 105.29 23.15
C THR A 654 -63.73 104.00 22.70
N SER A 655 -64.45 102.89 22.65
CA SER A 655 -63.89 101.60 22.21
C SER A 655 -63.56 101.61 20.71
N GLU A 656 -64.38 102.25 19.88
CA GLU A 656 -64.09 102.44 18.45
C GLU A 656 -62.82 103.28 18.22
N ARG A 657 -62.61 104.34 19.01
CA ARG A 657 -61.37 105.12 18.97
C ARG A 657 -60.14 104.28 19.36
N GLN A 658 -60.28 103.39 20.35
CA GLN A 658 -59.20 102.50 20.76
C GLN A 658 -58.86 101.47 19.67
N ILE A 659 -59.86 100.88 19.01
CA ILE A 659 -59.65 99.99 17.87
C ILE A 659 -58.91 100.71 16.76
N HIS A 660 -59.32 101.93 16.42
CA HIS A 660 -58.69 102.71 15.36
C HIS A 660 -57.22 103.03 15.69
N ALA A 661 -56.92 103.38 16.94
CA ALA A 661 -55.55 103.63 17.39
C ALA A 661 -54.67 102.36 17.30
N GLN A 662 -55.18 101.20 17.70
CA GLN A 662 -54.45 99.92 17.58
C GLN A 662 -54.26 99.50 16.11
N GLN A 663 -55.26 99.71 15.26
CA GLN A 663 -55.14 99.43 13.82
C GLN A 663 -54.09 100.32 13.14
N GLN A 664 -54.00 101.59 13.53
CA GLN A 664 -52.93 102.48 13.05
C GLN A 664 -51.54 102.02 13.51
N GLN A 665 -51.40 101.55 14.75
CA GLN A 665 -50.13 100.99 15.24
C GLN A 665 -49.71 99.73 14.45
N ILE A 666 -50.67 98.82 14.18
CA ILE A 666 -50.43 97.64 13.35
C ILE A 666 -50.01 98.04 11.93
N GLN A 667 -50.68 99.02 11.32
CA GLN A 667 -50.30 99.52 9.99
C GLN A 667 -48.90 100.15 9.99
N GLN A 668 -48.54 100.91 11.01
CA GLN A 668 -47.19 101.48 11.13
C GLN A 668 -46.12 100.39 11.27
N MET A 669 -46.37 99.36 12.08
CA MET A 669 -45.46 98.21 12.18
C MET A 669 -45.37 97.42 10.87
N GLN A 670 -46.48 97.20 10.17
CA GLN A 670 -46.49 96.53 8.87
C GLN A 670 -45.72 97.31 7.81
N ILE A 671 -45.88 98.64 7.76
CA ILE A 671 -45.12 99.52 6.85
C ILE A 671 -43.63 99.51 7.21
N MET A 672 -43.28 99.47 8.50
CA MET A 672 -41.89 99.37 8.95
C MET A 672 -41.26 98.03 8.52
N LEU A 673 -41.99 96.92 8.66
CA LEU A 673 -41.59 95.59 8.17
C LEU A 673 -41.44 95.55 6.65
N GLN A 674 -42.36 96.18 5.92
CA GLN A 674 -42.35 96.22 4.46
C GLN A 674 -41.22 97.10 3.91
N LYS A 675 -40.87 98.19 4.60
CA LYS A 675 -39.65 98.99 4.31
C LYS A 675 -38.37 98.23 4.61
N ALA A 676 -38.32 97.43 5.68
CA ALA A 676 -37.16 96.59 6.00
C ALA A 676 -36.96 95.47 4.95
N GLN A 677 -38.03 94.93 4.37
CA GLN A 677 -37.95 93.93 3.29
C GLN A 677 -37.64 94.53 1.91
N GLN A 678 -38.04 95.78 1.62
CA GLN A 678 -37.78 96.42 0.33
C GLN A 678 -36.37 97.02 0.15
N GLN A 679 -35.58 97.19 1.22
CA GLN A 679 -34.18 97.64 1.09
C GLN A 679 -33.18 96.54 0.67
N GLN A 680 -33.65 95.32 0.36
CA GLN A 680 -32.75 94.20 0.03
C GLN A 680 -32.60 93.87 -1.46
N GLN A 681 -33.12 94.68 -2.40
CA GLN A 681 -32.90 94.44 -3.84
C GLN A 681 -32.51 95.72 -4.64
N GLN A 682 -31.29 95.67 -5.21
CA GLN A 682 -30.55 96.60 -6.12
C GLN A 682 -29.52 97.58 -5.45
N HIS A 683 -28.30 97.15 -5.05
CA HIS A 683 -26.96 97.04 -5.74
C HIS A 683 -26.21 98.37 -6.05
N PRO A 684 -24.83 98.48 -5.97
CA PRO A 684 -23.81 97.41 -6.00
C PRO A 684 -22.69 97.43 -4.91
N GLN A 685 -22.13 96.22 -4.67
CA GLN A 685 -20.73 95.88 -4.34
C GLN A 685 -20.08 96.35 -3.00
N GLN A 686 -20.06 95.47 -2.00
CA GLN A 686 -18.83 94.73 -1.61
C GLN A 686 -19.12 93.56 -0.65
N ASN A 687 -18.68 92.38 -1.10
CA ASN A 687 -18.25 91.14 -0.43
C ASN A 687 -19.05 90.51 0.71
N GLY A 688 -19.45 89.23 0.50
CA GLY A 688 -19.86 88.33 1.58
C GLY A 688 -20.66 87.13 1.10
N GLY A 689 -21.99 87.19 1.17
CA GLY A 689 -22.83 85.98 1.16
C GLY A 689 -23.33 85.47 -0.21
N ALA A 690 -23.22 86.24 -1.29
CA ALA A 690 -23.82 85.84 -2.58
C ALA A 690 -22.93 84.87 -3.39
N GLN A 691 -21.60 84.96 -3.23
CA GLN A 691 -20.68 83.96 -3.79
C GLN A 691 -20.81 82.63 -3.07
N GLU A 692 -21.08 82.63 -1.77
CA GLU A 692 -21.22 81.41 -0.98
C GLU A 692 -22.47 80.63 -1.39
N ALA A 693 -23.61 81.30 -1.61
CA ALA A 693 -24.82 80.61 -2.09
C ALA A 693 -24.72 80.11 -3.55
N ALA A 694 -23.93 80.78 -4.40
CA ALA A 694 -23.68 80.36 -5.79
C ALA A 694 -22.57 79.28 -5.88
N MET A 695 -21.54 79.37 -5.03
CA MET A 695 -20.54 78.31 -4.80
C MET A 695 -21.24 77.09 -4.24
N LEU A 696 -22.06 77.20 -3.19
CA LEU A 696 -22.80 76.07 -2.63
C LEU A 696 -23.74 75.43 -3.65
N ARG A 697 -24.33 76.18 -4.59
CA ARG A 697 -25.12 75.58 -5.68
C ARG A 697 -24.24 74.89 -6.72
N LYS A 698 -23.11 75.49 -7.08
CA LYS A 698 -22.14 74.93 -8.03
C LYS A 698 -21.38 73.72 -7.45
N ASP A 699 -21.08 73.74 -6.17
CA ASP A 699 -20.45 72.68 -5.39
C ASP A 699 -21.47 71.56 -5.14
N LEU A 700 -22.76 71.88 -4.98
CA LEU A 700 -23.81 70.87 -4.92
C LEU A 700 -24.09 70.23 -6.30
N GLU A 701 -23.96 70.96 -7.40
CA GLU A 701 -23.94 70.39 -8.75
C GLU A 701 -22.68 69.55 -8.99
N ARG A 702 -21.51 70.03 -8.57
CA ARG A 702 -20.24 69.33 -8.70
C ARG A 702 -20.21 68.05 -7.85
N ALA A 703 -20.70 68.09 -6.61
CA ALA A 703 -20.83 66.92 -5.76
C ALA A 703 -21.83 65.90 -6.34
N LYS A 704 -22.90 66.35 -7.00
CA LYS A 704 -23.82 65.45 -7.72
C LYS A 704 -23.16 64.81 -8.93
N GLU A 705 -22.33 65.55 -9.66
CA GLU A 705 -21.59 65.03 -10.82
C GLU A 705 -20.47 64.07 -10.38
N GLU A 706 -19.77 64.38 -9.29
CA GLU A 706 -18.76 63.53 -8.66
C GLU A 706 -19.38 62.24 -8.09
N ILE A 707 -20.55 62.29 -7.46
CA ILE A 707 -21.29 61.08 -7.04
C ILE A 707 -21.69 60.24 -8.26
N LYS A 708 -22.12 60.86 -9.36
CA LYS A 708 -22.42 60.14 -10.62
C LYS A 708 -21.18 59.46 -11.19
N GLN A 709 -20.05 60.17 -11.25
CA GLN A 709 -18.79 59.60 -11.73
C GLN A 709 -18.30 58.48 -10.81
N ALA A 710 -18.34 58.66 -9.50
CA ALA A 710 -18.00 57.61 -8.53
C ALA A 710 -18.92 56.39 -8.65
N THR A 711 -20.20 56.57 -9.00
CA THR A 711 -21.12 55.45 -9.25
C THR A 711 -20.71 54.66 -10.49
N VAL A 712 -20.30 55.35 -11.57
CA VAL A 712 -19.80 54.72 -12.80
C VAL A 712 -18.46 54.01 -12.55
N GLU A 713 -17.55 54.61 -11.78
CA GLU A 713 -16.29 53.97 -11.40
C GLU A 713 -16.50 52.75 -10.51
N ARG A 714 -17.45 52.80 -9.56
CA ARG A 714 -17.83 51.66 -8.75
C ARG A 714 -18.34 50.50 -9.60
N GLU A 715 -19.22 50.77 -10.58
CA GLU A 715 -19.71 49.74 -11.52
C GLU A 715 -18.56 49.17 -12.37
N ARG A 716 -17.60 50.00 -12.77
CA ARG A 716 -16.43 49.56 -13.53
C ARG A 716 -15.50 48.67 -12.70
N PHE A 717 -15.22 49.02 -11.45
CA PHE A 717 -14.42 48.19 -10.54
C PHE A 717 -15.13 46.88 -10.18
N GLN A 718 -16.45 46.92 -10.02
CA GLN A 718 -17.24 45.71 -9.78
C GLN A 718 -17.17 44.73 -10.96
N ALA A 719 -17.26 45.23 -12.20
CA ALA A 719 -17.08 44.39 -13.39
C ALA A 719 -15.65 43.82 -13.51
N GLN A 720 -14.63 44.57 -13.09
CA GLN A 720 -13.24 44.08 -13.07
C GLN A 720 -13.02 42.99 -12.01
N LEU A 721 -13.61 43.14 -10.83
CA LEU A 721 -13.58 42.13 -9.78
C LEU A 721 -14.30 40.85 -10.20
N GLU A 722 -15.46 40.96 -10.87
CA GLU A 722 -16.18 39.81 -11.41
C GLU A 722 -15.37 39.04 -12.46
N MET A 723 -14.63 39.73 -13.33
CA MET A 723 -13.69 39.06 -14.24
C MET A 723 -12.53 38.38 -13.51
N LEU A 724 -11.95 39.02 -12.49
CA LEU A 724 -10.84 38.46 -11.73
C LEU A 724 -11.25 37.19 -10.96
N VAL A 725 -12.46 37.18 -10.41
CA VAL A 725 -13.05 36.00 -9.76
C VAL A 725 -13.25 34.87 -10.77
N GLN A 726 -13.77 35.16 -11.96
CA GLN A 726 -13.91 34.15 -13.03
C GLN A 726 -12.57 33.61 -13.54
N GLU A 727 -11.51 34.42 -13.55
CA GLU A 727 -10.16 33.96 -13.89
C GLU A 727 -9.52 33.10 -12.79
N LEU A 728 -9.78 33.41 -11.51
CA LEU A 728 -9.34 32.59 -10.38
C LEU A 728 -10.08 31.25 -10.32
N GLU A 729 -11.39 31.23 -10.61
CA GLU A 729 -12.19 30.00 -10.71
C GLU A 729 -11.77 29.09 -11.87
N LYS A 730 -11.13 29.63 -12.92
CA LYS A 730 -10.58 28.85 -14.04
C LYS A 730 -9.16 28.31 -13.80
N ASN A 731 -8.44 28.85 -12.81
CA ASN A 731 -7.06 28.48 -12.49
C ASN A 731 -6.93 27.60 -11.22
N GLN A 732 -8.05 27.27 -10.57
CA GLN A 732 -8.20 26.15 -9.63
C GLN A 732 -8.64 24.90 -10.38
#